data_AF-A0A849V866-F1
#
_entry.id   AF-A0A849V866-F1
#
_cell.length_a   1.000
_cell.length_b   1.000
_cell.length_c   1.000
_cell.angle_alpha   90.00
_cell.angle_beta   90.00
_cell.angle_gamma   90.00
#
_symmetry.space_group_name_H-M   'P 1'
#
loop_
_entity.id
_entity.type
_entity.pdbx_description
1 polymer ?
#
loop_
_entity_poly.entity_id
_entity_poly.type
_entity_poly.pdbx_seq_one_letter_code
_entity_poly.pdbx_strand_id
1 'polypeptide(L)'
;MSTIEQQIQKLNTTNADLANKSNALTQAVQSQISRVEKSVVDAKNEMSSATTTTLNKVKSDAAKVNADIQTRMEEAIKPWMPAMAKVQFDALREQRKQQYAGSGFVEWGKHHTDLEHVNDGMWMYQSTTAWRNKIALGRGDSLYDYPVVVIDGVIHQLFGTWDAENPLEMTRVLLPDAPDGTKTYDSATGTVTQHSDAQAAFSSETATNKVITTRKDLVFLESWREDISEKDVVYPLGNVQYGASNYEGIALVNNLVAQGYCAFGEWDQNTKGYGVKWSSLTDEQKTVFLSGPEHNIYYDAKANKLVQVRYRMRVVEGVSDSWKVTRPSDGGSSYNKFLGIHGKPNSIIGSRFGYTGNDRDLVEYNPAAYSVFVTPNNLDSPGYPDVGRFTTEGIDKGFALPIALVQRLNQGAYHPVYNPMGTAQFTQTNVANFHWNTLPSNYYPSKAGCFELPTPSRIGRHTTHGALSSGQTGRPGSYKYHDAIYAGQVEDLRLNSNKLNKQQLLHESMQKAITGQLRAKGKIPFTLINSDYCHDSEMTIYLDIKNDNANLLTKNLPLFNRDRYFAYRDNDKFDIDSVLIKFLDYGDTDLGTYGGGHPLNTWIQVDRGCLLNSRNHIALVNPNNNSANWISSGRASTIRAQIIMPTQYQGCEFDVLPYVDIIGSADNIAATFPNGVVGQWNPNHIPDGSGERFALTKKAVSGDNDLVTFYNGEQWESSESAMNLVAQSNSISHPTIFAQDNVALYYYETKANSTTPASLSSLVSDVSKVWCGNDARASFGANLQTSLLDKVPTSITYTTNASVPLTQASILGNGLVRDEEPKHALLPHLGGVLGNIGCKALYSLTVKNGLYYVQFNGSELKFDKPQVQVIDSTNLGTDMVKGQVYFVKNKAGTTVMDGQYWYCATDSTVDWNNDVWLKKPNGSISAKGLDRNEYLIPYEETSWGDDQAIPLVNGEDVKTDLNGNTVKVFCHHSQFPIGIAHNN
;
A
#
# COMPACT_ATOMS: atom_id res chain seq x y z
N MET A 1 122.30 110.86 17.53
CA MET A 1 121.69 109.52 17.45
C MET A 1 120.51 109.62 16.52
N SER A 2 120.58 108.99 15.34
CA SER A 2 119.82 109.39 14.15
C SER A 2 118.43 108.72 14.08
N THR A 3 117.48 109.46 13.53
CA THR A 3 116.02 109.23 13.44
C THR A 3 115.60 107.90 12.78
N ILE A 4 116.54 107.16 12.19
CA ILE A 4 116.30 105.89 11.48
C ILE A 4 116.26 104.68 12.44
N GLU A 5 117.06 104.68 13.52
CA GLU A 5 117.13 103.55 14.45
C GLU A 5 115.83 103.37 15.25
N GLN A 6 115.18 104.47 15.65
CA GLN A 6 113.87 104.42 16.32
C GLN A 6 112.75 103.93 15.39
N GLN A 7 112.80 104.24 14.10
CA GLN A 7 111.81 103.75 13.12
C GLN A 7 111.96 102.25 12.88
N ILE A 8 113.19 101.74 12.78
CA ILE A 8 113.47 100.29 12.64
C ILE A 8 113.00 99.52 13.87
N GLN A 9 113.23 100.05 15.08
CA GLN A 9 112.80 99.37 16.30
C GLN A 9 111.27 99.32 16.41
N LYS A 10 110.57 100.41 16.04
CA LYS A 10 109.10 100.45 16.00
C LYS A 10 108.51 99.52 14.94
N LEU A 11 109.16 99.41 13.78
CA LEU A 11 108.82 98.43 12.73
C LEU A 11 109.02 96.99 13.21
N ASN A 12 110.12 96.69 13.89
CA ASN A 12 110.38 95.36 14.44
C ASN A 12 109.37 94.97 15.53
N THR A 13 108.98 95.91 16.41
CA THR A 13 107.93 95.66 17.41
C THR A 13 106.57 95.45 16.74
N THR A 14 106.25 96.22 15.70
CA THR A 14 104.99 96.08 14.94
C THR A 14 104.93 94.75 14.19
N ASN A 15 106.04 94.33 13.56
CA ASN A 15 106.15 93.03 12.89
C ASN A 15 106.04 91.86 13.87
N ALA A 16 106.61 91.98 15.08
CA ALA A 16 106.46 90.97 16.11
C ALA A 16 105.00 90.85 16.61
N ASP A 17 104.30 91.97 16.77
CA ASP A 17 102.88 91.99 17.16
C ASP A 17 101.97 91.43 16.04
N LEU A 18 102.26 91.75 14.78
CA LEU A 18 101.60 91.17 13.60
C LEU A 18 101.84 89.66 13.50
N ALA A 19 103.06 89.18 13.75
CA ALA A 19 103.36 87.74 13.76
C ALA A 19 102.59 87.01 14.87
N ASN A 20 102.50 87.61 16.06
CA ASN A 20 101.73 87.05 17.18
C ASN A 20 100.22 87.01 16.87
N LYS A 21 99.66 88.10 16.30
CA LYS A 21 98.25 88.16 15.87
C LYS A 21 97.97 87.19 14.73
N SER A 22 98.89 87.05 13.78
CA SER A 22 98.78 86.07 12.69
C SER A 22 98.77 84.65 13.23
N ASN A 23 99.66 84.31 14.17
CA ASN A 23 99.69 82.99 14.80
C ASN A 23 98.43 82.71 15.63
N ALA A 24 97.93 83.70 16.38
CA ALA A 24 96.67 83.59 17.12
C ALA A 24 95.46 83.40 16.18
N LEU A 25 95.43 84.11 15.05
CA LEU A 25 94.40 83.94 14.04
C LEU A 25 94.48 82.55 13.39
N THR A 26 95.68 82.08 13.04
CA THR A 26 95.88 80.72 12.51
C THR A 26 95.40 79.66 13.49
N GLN A 27 95.70 79.80 14.79
CA GLN A 27 95.22 78.87 15.82
C GLN A 27 93.69 78.92 15.99
N ALA A 28 93.09 80.12 15.96
CA ALA A 28 91.64 80.29 16.05
C ALA A 28 90.92 79.69 14.83
N VAL A 29 91.47 79.89 13.63
CA VAL A 29 90.96 79.29 12.39
C VAL A 29 91.10 77.77 12.43
N GLN A 30 92.24 77.24 12.86
CA GLN A 30 92.46 75.79 12.97
C GLN A 30 91.49 75.16 13.98
N SER A 31 91.29 75.79 15.13
CA SER A 31 90.31 75.35 16.13
C SER A 31 88.90 75.34 15.57
N GLN A 32 88.56 76.34 14.75
CA GLN A 32 87.22 76.42 14.16
C GLN A 32 87.02 75.44 13.02
N ILE A 33 88.05 75.15 12.22
CA ILE A 33 88.05 74.06 11.24
C ILE A 33 87.78 72.73 11.95
N SER A 34 88.51 72.42 13.03
CA SER A 34 88.29 71.17 13.77
C SER A 34 86.90 71.06 14.39
N ARG A 35 86.30 72.19 14.83
CA ARG A 35 84.90 72.21 15.30
C ARG A 35 83.91 71.95 14.18
N VAL A 36 84.13 72.54 13.00
CA VAL A 36 83.28 72.31 11.82
C VAL A 36 83.38 70.85 11.38
N GLU A 37 84.60 70.32 11.25
CA GLU A 37 84.82 68.91 10.88
C GLU A 37 84.13 67.94 11.84
N LYS A 38 84.24 68.19 13.16
CA LYS A 38 83.54 67.40 14.17
C LYS A 38 82.02 67.49 14.02
N SER A 39 81.46 68.69 13.82
CA SER A 39 80.02 68.86 13.61
C SER A 39 79.49 68.18 12.35
N VAL A 40 80.31 68.15 11.28
CA VAL A 40 79.97 67.45 10.03
C VAL A 40 79.98 65.93 10.24
N VAL A 41 80.94 65.40 10.99
CA VAL A 41 80.99 63.97 11.35
C VAL A 41 79.79 63.58 12.21
N ASP A 42 79.47 64.38 13.23
CA ASP A 42 78.34 64.13 14.11
C ASP A 42 77.01 64.16 13.33
N ALA A 43 76.80 65.16 12.46
CA ALA A 43 75.63 65.24 11.59
C ALA A 43 75.54 64.04 10.61
N LYS A 44 76.68 63.57 10.08
CA LYS A 44 76.73 62.39 9.20
C LYS A 44 76.34 61.10 9.94
N ASN A 45 76.78 60.97 11.19
CA ASN A 45 76.45 59.82 12.04
C ASN A 45 74.98 59.82 12.46
N GLU A 46 74.43 60.99 12.81
CA GLU A 46 73.01 61.16 13.10
C GLU A 46 72.15 60.85 11.88
N MET A 47 72.51 61.37 10.71
CA MET A 47 71.80 61.11 9.45
C MET A 47 71.87 59.63 9.07
N SER A 48 73.02 58.97 9.24
CA SER A 48 73.16 57.52 9.00
C SER A 48 72.29 56.70 9.97
N SER A 49 72.24 57.09 11.23
CA SER A 49 71.42 56.43 12.25
C SER A 49 69.92 56.63 11.97
N ALA A 50 69.50 57.85 11.64
CA ALA A 50 68.11 58.16 11.27
C ALA A 50 67.68 57.42 9.99
N THR A 51 68.57 57.33 9.00
CA THR A 51 68.34 56.57 7.76
C THR A 51 68.17 55.08 8.06
N THR A 52 69.04 54.52 8.90
CA THR A 52 68.98 53.09 9.29
C THR A 52 67.69 52.77 10.04
N THR A 53 67.30 53.61 11.00
CA THR A 53 66.04 53.47 11.75
C THR A 53 64.83 53.53 10.82
N THR A 54 64.82 54.48 9.88
CA THR A 54 63.73 54.63 8.92
C THR A 54 63.65 53.42 7.98
N LEU A 55 64.79 52.94 7.47
CA LEU A 55 64.86 51.78 6.58
C LEU A 55 64.38 50.50 7.28
N ASN A 56 64.73 50.31 8.55
CA ASN A 56 64.28 49.16 9.33
C ASN A 56 62.77 49.23 9.60
N LYS A 57 62.22 50.42 9.85
CA LYS A 57 60.77 50.61 9.99
C LYS A 57 60.04 50.29 8.68
N VAL A 58 60.51 50.82 7.55
CA VAL A 58 59.94 50.52 6.22
C VAL A 58 59.98 49.02 5.91
N LYS A 59 61.09 48.32 6.24
CA LYS A 59 61.18 46.86 6.08
C LYS A 59 60.18 46.12 6.97
N SER A 60 60.01 46.54 8.22
CA SER A 60 59.04 45.94 9.14
C SER A 60 57.60 46.16 8.66
N ASP A 61 57.26 47.36 8.21
CA ASP A 61 55.94 47.70 7.70
C ASP A 61 55.66 46.95 6.38
N ALA A 62 56.64 46.84 5.48
CA ALA A 62 56.54 46.02 4.27
C ALA A 62 56.34 44.52 4.58
N ALA A 63 57.01 43.99 5.60
CA ALA A 63 56.81 42.60 6.03
C ALA A 63 55.40 42.38 6.60
N LYS A 64 54.87 43.33 7.37
CA LYS A 64 53.48 43.27 7.86
C LYS A 64 52.46 43.35 6.73
N VAL A 65 52.65 44.26 5.78
CA VAL A 65 51.77 44.39 4.61
C VAL A 65 51.82 43.13 3.75
N ASN A 66 53.00 42.54 3.55
CA ASN A 66 53.11 41.26 2.83
C ASN A 66 52.42 40.12 3.59
N ALA A 67 52.56 40.05 4.91
CA ALA A 67 51.85 39.06 5.72
C ALA A 67 50.32 39.26 5.63
N ASP A 68 49.82 40.49 5.74
CA ASP A 68 48.41 40.81 5.57
C ASP A 68 47.90 40.49 4.16
N ILE A 69 48.68 40.78 3.11
CA ILE A 69 48.33 40.41 1.73
C ILE A 69 48.28 38.89 1.61
N GLN A 70 49.23 38.18 2.21
CA GLN A 70 49.30 36.72 2.18
C GLN A 70 48.12 36.11 2.94
N THR A 71 47.77 36.62 4.12
CA THR A 71 46.56 36.22 4.87
C THR A 71 45.29 36.54 4.09
N ARG A 72 45.18 37.73 3.47
CA ARG A 72 44.01 38.08 2.64
C ARG A 72 43.95 37.27 1.35
N MET A 73 45.09 36.88 0.77
CA MET A 73 45.16 35.95 -0.36
C MET A 73 44.77 34.54 0.08
N GLU A 74 45.20 34.06 1.24
CA GLU A 74 44.79 32.76 1.81
C GLU A 74 43.29 32.75 2.18
N GLU A 75 42.74 33.86 2.68
CA GLU A 75 41.31 34.04 2.93
C GLU A 75 40.49 34.15 1.62
N ALA A 76 41.04 34.81 0.59
CA ALA A 76 40.42 34.93 -0.73
C ALA A 76 40.55 33.63 -1.56
N ILE A 77 41.62 32.87 -1.33
CA ILE A 77 41.83 31.49 -1.78
C ILE A 77 41.32 30.56 -0.66
N LYS A 78 40.11 30.79 -0.14
CA LYS A 78 39.30 29.63 0.25
C LYS A 78 39.19 28.79 -1.01
N PRO A 79 39.68 27.53 -1.03
CA PRO A 79 39.76 26.76 -2.26
C PRO A 79 38.40 26.82 -2.93
N TRP A 80 38.40 27.28 -4.18
CA TRP A 80 37.27 27.20 -5.08
C TRP A 80 37.04 25.72 -5.37
N MET A 81 36.54 25.00 -4.37
CA MET A 81 36.11 23.62 -4.48
C MET A 81 34.77 23.69 -5.23
N PRO A 82 34.62 22.96 -6.36
CA PRO A 82 33.50 23.10 -7.27
C PRO A 82 32.22 22.44 -6.72
N ALA A 83 31.85 22.77 -5.48
CA ALA A 83 30.55 22.44 -4.96
C ALA A 83 29.49 23.22 -5.75
N MET A 84 28.40 22.54 -6.12
CA MET A 84 27.24 23.19 -6.70
C MET A 84 26.76 24.33 -5.78
N ALA A 85 26.51 25.52 -6.32
CA ALA A 85 25.94 26.60 -5.53
C ALA A 85 24.48 26.28 -5.18
N LYS A 86 23.98 26.70 -4.00
CA LYS A 86 22.58 26.51 -3.61
C LYS A 86 21.57 26.95 -4.69
N VAL A 87 21.86 28.04 -5.40
CA VAL A 87 21.00 28.55 -6.48
C VAL A 87 20.94 27.55 -7.66
N GLN A 88 22.07 26.94 -8.03
CA GLN A 88 22.10 25.91 -9.07
C GLN A 88 21.36 24.65 -8.62
N PHE A 89 21.54 24.26 -7.36
CA PHE A 89 20.85 23.12 -6.76
C PHE A 89 19.33 23.31 -6.75
N ASP A 90 18.86 24.49 -6.31
CA ASP A 90 17.44 24.82 -6.31
C ASP A 90 16.88 24.95 -7.73
N ALA A 91 17.65 25.47 -8.69
CA ALA A 91 17.24 25.50 -10.10
C ALA A 91 17.03 24.08 -10.68
N LEU A 92 17.94 23.14 -10.40
CA LEU A 92 17.77 21.74 -10.81
C LEU A 92 16.55 21.11 -10.15
N ARG A 93 16.29 21.41 -8.87
CA ARG A 93 15.09 20.95 -8.17
C ARG A 93 13.82 21.47 -8.83
N GLU A 94 13.73 22.76 -9.11
CA GLU A 94 12.56 23.37 -9.77
C GLU A 94 12.36 22.86 -11.20
N GLN A 95 13.44 22.62 -11.95
CA GLN A 95 13.36 21.99 -13.27
C GLN A 95 12.77 20.56 -13.17
N ARG A 96 13.27 19.73 -12.26
CA ARG A 96 12.78 18.34 -12.08
C ARG A 96 11.34 18.29 -11.60
N LYS A 97 10.98 19.24 -10.73
CA LYS A 97 9.62 19.50 -10.29
C LYS A 97 8.66 19.78 -11.45
N GLN A 98 9.11 20.40 -12.54
CA GLN A 98 8.33 20.56 -13.77
C GLN A 98 8.35 19.31 -14.67
N GLN A 99 9.45 18.56 -14.65
CA GLN A 99 9.64 17.34 -15.45
C GLN A 99 8.75 16.19 -14.98
N TYR A 100 8.63 16.01 -13.67
CA TYR A 100 7.94 14.87 -13.05
C TYR A 100 6.52 15.23 -12.56
N ALA A 101 5.66 14.23 -12.41
CA ALA A 101 4.29 14.38 -11.93
C ALA A 101 4.21 14.66 -10.41
N GLY A 102 5.21 14.22 -9.65
CA GLY A 102 5.28 14.40 -8.19
C GLY A 102 6.43 13.62 -7.56
N SER A 103 6.60 13.69 -6.24
CA SER A 103 7.59 12.87 -5.54
C SER A 103 7.25 11.37 -5.67
N GLY A 104 8.23 10.54 -6.02
CA GLY A 104 8.01 9.12 -6.30
C GLY A 104 9.21 8.47 -6.97
N PHE A 105 9.01 7.27 -7.51
CA PHE A 105 10.04 6.52 -8.21
C PHE A 105 10.05 6.92 -9.68
N VAL A 106 11.18 7.42 -10.15
CA VAL A 106 11.44 7.69 -11.57
C VAL A 106 11.78 6.38 -12.28
N GLU A 107 12.58 5.56 -11.60
CA GLU A 107 12.96 4.23 -12.03
C GLU A 107 12.75 3.28 -10.85
N TRP A 108 12.06 2.17 -11.09
CA TRP A 108 11.84 1.15 -10.07
C TRP A 108 13.12 0.48 -9.61
N GLY A 109 14.16 0.60 -10.44
CA GLY A 109 15.26 -0.32 -10.43
C GLY A 109 14.84 -1.63 -11.05
N LYS A 110 15.86 -2.42 -11.22
CA LYS A 110 15.84 -3.68 -11.89
C LYS A 110 15.45 -4.85 -10.94
N HIS A 111 15.10 -6.07 -11.39
CA HIS A 111 14.85 -7.22 -10.49
C HIS A 111 15.36 -8.57 -11.02
N HIS A 112 15.61 -9.51 -10.12
CA HIS A 112 16.10 -10.83 -10.49
C HIS A 112 14.99 -11.63 -11.19
N THR A 113 15.21 -12.04 -12.45
CA THR A 113 14.19 -12.67 -13.31
C THR A 113 13.68 -14.00 -12.77
N ASP A 114 14.57 -14.79 -12.16
CA ASP A 114 14.23 -16.15 -11.70
C ASP A 114 13.71 -16.21 -10.26
N LEU A 115 13.57 -15.05 -9.59
CA LEU A 115 13.10 -14.99 -8.21
C LEU A 115 11.70 -14.39 -8.12
N GLU A 116 11.02 -14.71 -7.02
CA GLU A 116 9.72 -14.15 -6.73
C GLU A 116 9.83 -12.64 -6.53
N HIS A 117 8.97 -11.91 -7.24
CA HIS A 117 8.90 -10.47 -7.21
C HIS A 117 7.47 -10.02 -6.89
N VAL A 118 7.37 -8.94 -6.13
CA VAL A 118 6.08 -8.31 -5.82
C VAL A 118 5.60 -7.51 -7.02
N ASN A 119 6.54 -6.77 -7.60
CA ASN A 119 6.34 -5.92 -8.76
C ASN A 119 7.72 -5.57 -9.33
N ASP A 120 7.74 -4.87 -10.46
CA ASP A 120 8.98 -4.42 -11.09
C ASP A 120 9.91 -3.74 -10.07
N GLY A 121 11.15 -4.22 -10.02
CA GLY A 121 12.19 -3.66 -9.17
C GLY A 121 12.10 -4.00 -7.69
N MET A 122 11.14 -4.82 -7.23
CA MET A 122 11.03 -5.27 -5.84
C MET A 122 10.85 -6.80 -5.74
N TRP A 123 11.81 -7.47 -5.11
CA TRP A 123 11.92 -8.93 -5.10
C TRP A 123 12.49 -9.47 -3.79
N MET A 124 12.36 -10.78 -3.59
CA MET A 124 12.76 -11.49 -2.37
C MET A 124 13.34 -12.86 -2.70
N TYR A 125 14.02 -13.45 -1.72
CA TYR A 125 14.52 -14.81 -1.82
C TYR A 125 14.22 -15.59 -0.54
N GLN A 126 13.56 -16.74 -0.68
CA GLN A 126 12.98 -17.50 0.43
C GLN A 126 13.69 -18.83 0.69
N SER A 127 14.89 -19.04 0.16
CA SER A 127 15.58 -20.34 0.22
C SER A 127 16.90 -20.31 0.99
N THR A 128 17.25 -19.18 1.62
CA THR A 128 18.52 -19.03 2.34
C THR A 128 18.38 -18.11 3.55
N THR A 129 19.12 -18.44 4.61
CA THR A 129 19.10 -17.71 5.88
C THR A 129 19.72 -16.30 5.80
N ALA A 130 20.50 -16.01 4.76
CA ALA A 130 21.05 -14.68 4.49
C ALA A 130 19.95 -13.64 4.15
N TRP A 131 18.77 -14.13 3.75
CA TRP A 131 17.62 -13.32 3.30
C TRP A 131 16.50 -13.21 4.34
N ARG A 132 16.76 -13.64 5.57
CA ARG A 132 15.79 -13.54 6.66
C ARG A 132 15.36 -12.10 6.91
N ASN A 133 14.05 -11.89 6.97
CA ASN A 133 13.40 -10.59 7.18
C ASN A 133 13.87 -9.52 6.17
N LYS A 134 14.20 -9.86 4.92
CA LYS A 134 14.66 -8.89 3.92
C LYS A 134 13.75 -8.80 2.71
N ILE A 135 13.57 -7.58 2.21
CA ILE A 135 13.11 -7.30 0.84
C ILE A 135 14.23 -6.58 0.07
N ALA A 136 14.30 -6.77 -1.24
CA ALA A 136 15.28 -6.10 -2.10
C ALA A 136 14.62 -5.16 -3.11
N LEU A 137 15.34 -4.09 -3.43
CA LEU A 137 15.04 -3.14 -4.50
C LEU A 137 16.25 -3.05 -5.46
N GLY A 138 16.03 -3.21 -6.77
CA GLY A 138 17.10 -3.17 -7.81
C GLY A 138 17.73 -4.53 -8.20
N ARG A 139 18.49 -4.56 -9.33
CA ARG A 139 19.31 -5.63 -10.02
C ARG A 139 18.69 -6.38 -11.26
N GLY A 140 19.09 -6.16 -12.55
CA GLY A 140 18.43 -6.65 -13.85
C GLY A 140 17.20 -5.93 -14.62
N ASP A 141 17.22 -5.58 -15.93
CA ASP A 141 16.20 -4.95 -16.88
C ASP A 141 15.38 -3.61 -16.68
N SER A 142 16.04 -2.46 -16.46
CA SER A 142 15.59 -1.05 -16.52
C SER A 142 16.81 -0.25 -17.01
N LEU A 143 16.70 1.07 -17.24
CA LEU A 143 17.87 1.88 -17.60
C LEU A 143 18.98 1.82 -16.53
N TYR A 144 18.64 1.58 -15.26
CA TYR A 144 19.59 1.53 -14.13
C TYR A 144 19.40 0.28 -13.27
N ASP A 145 20.51 -0.33 -12.80
CA ASP A 145 20.48 -1.48 -11.88
C ASP A 145 19.89 -1.16 -10.50
N TYR A 146 19.68 0.11 -10.17
CA TYR A 146 19.14 0.56 -8.88
C TYR A 146 17.90 1.45 -9.07
N PRO A 147 17.02 1.54 -8.05
CA PRO A 147 15.92 2.49 -8.07
C PRO A 147 16.42 3.94 -8.06
N VAL A 148 15.71 4.81 -8.79
CA VAL A 148 15.93 6.26 -8.79
C VAL A 148 14.66 6.93 -8.30
N VAL A 149 14.79 7.72 -7.23
CA VAL A 149 13.65 8.38 -6.57
C VAL A 149 13.82 9.88 -6.65
N VAL A 150 12.73 10.60 -6.94
CA VAL A 150 12.68 12.06 -6.81
C VAL A 150 11.84 12.45 -5.61
N ILE A 151 12.40 13.28 -4.73
CA ILE A 151 11.72 13.81 -3.54
C ILE A 151 11.90 15.31 -3.55
N ASP A 152 10.81 16.04 -3.75
CA ASP A 152 10.82 17.52 -3.78
C ASP A 152 11.90 18.09 -4.74
N GLY A 153 12.02 17.44 -5.90
CA GLY A 153 12.98 17.79 -6.96
C GLY A 153 14.41 17.26 -6.76
N VAL A 154 14.73 16.66 -5.62
CA VAL A 154 16.05 16.02 -5.38
C VAL A 154 16.01 14.58 -5.85
N ILE A 155 17.02 14.17 -6.63
CA ILE A 155 17.16 12.79 -7.10
C ILE A 155 18.05 12.03 -6.12
N HIS A 156 17.56 10.88 -5.65
CA HIS A 156 18.32 9.90 -4.88
C HIS A 156 18.48 8.62 -5.70
N GLN A 157 19.70 8.11 -5.77
CA GLN A 157 20.01 6.78 -6.30
C GLN A 157 20.04 5.82 -5.13
N LEU A 158 19.08 4.88 -5.08
CA LEU A 158 18.99 3.93 -3.97
C LEU A 158 19.95 2.77 -4.22
N PHE A 159 21.19 2.91 -3.76
CA PHE A 159 22.22 1.90 -4.01
C PHE A 159 23.08 1.62 -2.79
N GLY A 160 23.46 0.34 -2.66
CA GLY A 160 24.48 -0.14 -1.72
C GLY A 160 24.12 0.09 -0.26
N THR A 161 22.95 -0.37 0.19
CA THR A 161 22.62 -0.38 1.62
C THR A 161 23.45 -1.41 2.38
N TRP A 162 23.60 -1.22 3.68
CA TRP A 162 24.36 -2.11 4.54
C TRP A 162 23.87 -3.55 4.44
N ASP A 163 24.79 -4.42 4.04
CA ASP A 163 24.65 -5.87 4.05
C ASP A 163 26.03 -6.48 4.27
N ALA A 164 26.12 -7.47 5.17
CA ALA A 164 27.40 -8.05 5.58
C ALA A 164 28.04 -8.90 4.48
N GLU A 165 27.26 -9.39 3.52
CA GLU A 165 27.74 -10.29 2.47
C GLU A 165 27.97 -9.57 1.14
N ASN A 166 27.03 -8.73 0.69
CA ASN A 166 27.06 -8.16 -0.66
C ASN A 166 26.61 -6.68 -0.69
N PRO A 167 27.43 -5.75 -0.18
CA PRO A 167 27.04 -4.35 0.06
C PRO A 167 26.85 -3.49 -1.20
N LEU A 168 27.16 -3.98 -2.41
CA LEU A 168 27.11 -3.23 -3.67
C LEU A 168 26.27 -3.90 -4.77
N GLU A 169 25.39 -4.83 -4.41
CA GLU A 169 24.57 -5.51 -5.43
C GLU A 169 23.17 -4.89 -5.61
N MET A 170 22.57 -4.38 -4.54
CA MET A 170 21.17 -3.93 -4.52
C MET A 170 20.87 -3.14 -3.24
N THR A 171 19.67 -2.56 -3.14
CA THR A 171 19.16 -2.03 -1.87
C THR A 171 18.40 -3.13 -1.13
N ARG A 172 18.97 -3.66 -0.05
CA ARG A 172 18.30 -4.58 0.88
C ARG A 172 17.72 -3.81 2.06
N VAL A 173 16.48 -4.12 2.42
CA VAL A 173 15.78 -3.54 3.57
C VAL A 173 15.55 -4.63 4.59
N LEU A 174 16.12 -4.49 5.78
CA LEU A 174 15.90 -5.39 6.90
C LEU A 174 14.62 -4.99 7.65
N LEU A 175 13.77 -5.97 7.92
CA LEU A 175 12.56 -5.84 8.74
C LEU A 175 12.80 -6.42 10.15
N PRO A 176 12.01 -6.00 11.17
CA PRO A 176 12.11 -6.58 12.51
C PRO A 176 11.75 -8.07 12.49
N ASP A 177 12.16 -8.80 13.53
CA ASP A 177 11.75 -10.18 13.71
C ASP A 177 10.23 -10.30 13.83
N ALA A 178 9.66 -11.33 13.22
CA ALA A 178 8.22 -11.59 13.28
C ALA A 178 7.70 -11.67 14.73
N PRO A 179 6.43 -11.29 15.01
CA PRO A 179 5.85 -11.38 16.35
C PRO A 179 6.09 -12.74 17.00
N ASP A 180 6.47 -12.71 18.28
CA ASP A 180 6.76 -13.90 19.08
C ASP A 180 5.84 -14.06 20.29
N GLY A 181 4.83 -13.19 20.40
CA GLY A 181 3.86 -13.19 21.50
C GLY A 181 4.35 -12.56 22.80
N THR A 182 5.52 -11.89 22.82
CA THR A 182 6.08 -11.29 24.05
C THR A 182 5.82 -9.79 24.21
N LYS A 183 5.23 -9.15 23.20
CA LYS A 183 4.85 -7.73 23.23
C LYS A 183 3.35 -7.56 23.35
N THR A 184 2.91 -6.60 24.16
CA THR A 184 1.53 -6.12 24.18
C THR A 184 1.42 -4.70 23.66
N TYR A 185 0.27 -4.37 23.08
CA TYR A 185 -0.11 -3.01 22.70
C TYR A 185 -1.41 -2.63 23.40
N ASP A 186 -1.40 -1.49 24.09
CA ASP A 186 -2.58 -0.90 24.69
C ASP A 186 -3.15 0.21 23.80
N SER A 187 -4.27 -0.11 23.14
CA SER A 187 -4.97 0.80 22.25
C SER A 187 -5.53 2.05 22.92
N ALA A 188 -5.73 2.05 24.25
CA ALA A 188 -6.20 3.23 24.98
C ALA A 188 -5.08 4.24 25.23
N THR A 189 -3.85 3.76 25.47
CA THR A 189 -2.70 4.61 25.82
C THR A 189 -1.70 4.79 24.68
N GLY A 190 -1.75 3.94 23.65
CA GLY A 190 -0.76 3.90 22.57
C GLY A 190 0.56 3.23 22.96
N THR A 191 0.61 2.55 24.10
CA THR A 191 1.87 2.01 24.67
C THR A 191 2.16 0.60 24.16
N VAL A 192 3.43 0.34 23.82
CA VAL A 192 3.94 -1.01 23.55
C VAL A 192 4.82 -1.46 24.72
N THR A 193 4.53 -2.62 25.29
CA THR A 193 5.26 -3.19 26.44
C THR A 193 5.91 -4.51 26.05
N GLN A 194 7.22 -4.62 26.27
CA GLN A 194 7.98 -5.86 26.16
C GLN A 194 7.90 -6.63 27.49
N HIS A 195 7.51 -7.90 27.43
CA HIS A 195 7.47 -8.80 28.58
C HIS A 195 8.65 -9.79 28.56
N SER A 196 8.88 -10.48 29.67
CA SER A 196 9.94 -11.50 29.79
C SER A 196 9.72 -12.70 28.87
N ASP A 197 8.45 -13.06 28.67
CA ASP A 197 8.02 -14.21 27.88
C ASP A 197 6.55 -14.04 27.45
N ALA A 198 6.08 -14.96 26.61
CA ALA A 198 4.71 -14.93 26.09
C ALA A 198 3.66 -15.15 27.19
N GLN A 199 3.94 -15.97 28.19
CA GLN A 199 2.98 -16.27 29.26
C GLN A 199 2.68 -15.02 30.09
N ALA A 200 3.70 -14.24 30.43
CA ALA A 200 3.56 -12.94 31.09
C ALA A 200 2.77 -11.95 30.23
N ALA A 201 3.06 -11.87 28.92
CA ALA A 201 2.36 -11.00 28.00
C ALA A 201 0.86 -11.32 27.93
N PHE A 202 0.49 -12.59 27.71
CA PHE A 202 -0.91 -13.03 27.65
C PHE A 202 -1.65 -12.83 28.99
N SER A 203 -0.96 -13.01 30.11
CA SER A 203 -1.54 -12.78 31.44
C SER A 203 -1.82 -11.30 31.73
N SER A 204 -1.19 -10.40 30.97
CA SER A 204 -1.38 -8.94 31.09
C SER A 204 -2.49 -8.38 30.20
N GLU A 205 -3.16 -9.21 29.38
CA GLU A 205 -4.21 -8.72 28.49
C GLU A 205 -5.39 -8.11 29.25
N THR A 206 -5.90 -7.01 28.71
CA THR A 206 -7.14 -6.35 29.17
C THR A 206 -8.08 -6.17 27.97
N ALA A 207 -9.13 -5.36 28.11
CA ALA A 207 -9.98 -5.00 26.98
C ALA A 207 -9.21 -4.22 25.89
N THR A 208 -8.24 -3.39 26.29
CA THR A 208 -7.51 -2.48 25.40
C THR A 208 -6.05 -2.88 25.19
N ASN A 209 -5.43 -3.59 26.15
CA ASN A 209 -4.09 -4.15 26.07
C ASN A 209 -4.13 -5.57 25.52
N LYS A 210 -3.56 -5.79 24.33
CA LYS A 210 -3.57 -7.09 23.63
C LYS A 210 -2.19 -7.53 23.19
N VAL A 211 -1.92 -8.84 23.23
CA VAL A 211 -0.66 -9.40 22.72
C VAL A 211 -0.61 -9.24 21.20
N ILE A 212 0.51 -8.70 20.71
CA ILE A 212 0.79 -8.56 19.29
C ILE A 212 1.14 -9.96 18.75
N THR A 213 0.16 -10.55 18.05
CA THR A 213 0.28 -11.89 17.43
C THR A 213 0.34 -11.84 15.91
N THR A 214 0.04 -10.67 15.34
CA THR A 214 0.07 -10.33 13.92
C THR A 214 0.24 -8.82 13.81
N ARG A 215 0.89 -8.36 12.75
CA ARG A 215 1.06 -6.94 12.44
C ARG A 215 1.49 -6.73 10.98
N LYS A 216 1.36 -5.49 10.50
CA LYS A 216 2.03 -5.02 9.28
C LYS A 216 3.16 -4.06 9.62
N ASP A 217 4.34 -4.28 9.05
CA ASP A 217 5.48 -3.38 9.20
C ASP A 217 5.52 -2.38 8.02
N LEU A 218 5.83 -1.11 8.30
CA LEU A 218 5.87 -0.04 7.29
C LEU A 218 7.31 0.26 6.90
N VAL A 219 7.61 0.14 5.60
CA VAL A 219 8.86 0.54 4.98
C VAL A 219 8.69 1.90 4.30
N PHE A 220 9.60 2.83 4.57
CA PHE A 220 9.62 4.13 3.90
C PHE A 220 11.05 4.67 3.74
N LEU A 221 11.20 5.61 2.81
CA LEU A 221 12.43 6.35 2.57
C LEU A 221 12.35 7.71 3.25
N GLU A 222 13.33 8.01 4.08
CA GLU A 222 13.50 9.32 4.71
C GLU A 222 14.58 10.11 3.97
N SER A 223 14.32 11.38 3.64
CA SER A 223 15.29 12.30 3.01
C SER A 223 15.30 13.66 3.72
N TRP A 224 16.48 14.19 4.04
CA TRP A 224 16.64 15.45 4.75
C TRP A 224 17.93 16.16 4.35
N ARG A 225 18.03 17.45 4.67
CA ARG A 225 19.27 18.22 4.55
C ARG A 225 20.03 18.21 5.86
N GLU A 226 21.34 18.02 5.77
CA GLU A 226 22.21 18.13 6.92
C GLU A 226 23.47 18.93 6.58
N ASP A 227 23.82 19.86 7.46
CA ASP A 227 25.10 20.56 7.41
C ASP A 227 26.22 19.56 7.71
N ILE A 228 27.16 19.42 6.77
CA ILE A 228 28.27 18.47 6.90
C ILE A 228 29.09 18.76 8.17
N SER A 229 29.20 20.02 8.59
CA SER A 229 29.98 20.40 9.77
C SER A 229 29.38 19.94 11.11
N GLU A 230 28.08 19.60 11.17
CA GLU A 230 27.43 19.15 12.42
C GLU A 230 27.95 17.79 12.90
N LYS A 231 28.25 16.89 11.96
CA LYS A 231 28.77 15.54 12.24
C LYS A 231 30.14 15.29 11.65
N ASP A 232 30.66 16.26 10.90
CA ASP A 232 31.93 16.20 10.17
C ASP A 232 32.04 14.91 9.32
N VAL A 233 30.94 14.51 8.67
CA VAL A 233 30.87 13.26 7.90
C VAL A 233 30.20 13.49 6.55
N VAL A 234 30.67 12.79 5.53
CA VAL A 234 30.03 12.70 4.22
C VAL A 234 29.82 11.23 3.84
N TYR A 235 28.68 10.96 3.20
CA TYR A 235 28.31 9.63 2.73
C TYR A 235 28.22 9.60 1.20
N PRO A 236 28.70 8.54 0.52
CA PRO A 236 28.45 8.34 -0.91
C PRO A 236 26.96 8.40 -1.23
N LEU A 237 26.58 9.05 -2.34
CA LEU A 237 25.20 9.25 -2.80
C LEU A 237 24.23 9.91 -1.78
N GLY A 238 24.73 10.40 -0.64
CA GLY A 238 23.89 10.78 0.50
C GLY A 238 23.29 9.60 1.28
N ASN A 239 23.70 8.36 1.00
CA ASN A 239 23.20 7.16 1.65
C ASN A 239 23.86 6.97 3.03
N VAL A 240 23.18 7.35 4.12
CA VAL A 240 23.75 7.16 5.46
C VAL A 240 23.82 5.69 5.89
N GLN A 241 23.28 4.78 5.08
CA GLN A 241 23.35 3.33 5.28
C GLN A 241 24.27 2.67 4.25
N TYR A 242 25.19 3.42 3.63
CA TYR A 242 26.09 2.88 2.61
C TYR A 242 26.89 1.69 3.15
N GLY A 243 26.90 0.57 2.42
CA GLY A 243 27.37 -0.72 2.92
C GLY A 243 28.85 -1.03 2.71
N ALA A 244 29.53 -0.33 1.81
CA ALA A 244 30.90 -0.67 1.41
C ALA A 244 31.95 0.19 2.11
N SER A 245 33.11 -0.40 2.42
CA SER A 245 34.24 0.26 3.08
C SER A 245 35.14 1.08 2.14
N ASN A 246 34.75 1.22 0.88
CA ASN A 246 35.47 2.02 -0.12
C ASN A 246 34.48 2.69 -1.07
N TYR A 247 34.84 3.89 -1.54
CA TYR A 247 34.15 4.58 -2.61
C TYR A 247 35.16 5.33 -3.47
N GLU A 248 35.26 4.99 -4.76
CA GLU A 248 36.18 5.63 -5.72
C GLU A 248 37.63 5.74 -5.21
N GLY A 249 38.14 4.68 -4.56
CA GLY A 249 39.49 4.64 -4.00
C GLY A 249 39.63 5.33 -2.63
N ILE A 250 38.57 5.94 -2.10
CA ILE A 250 38.54 6.55 -0.76
C ILE A 250 38.09 5.50 0.26
N ALA A 251 38.92 5.24 1.28
CA ALA A 251 38.56 4.35 2.39
C ALA A 251 37.47 4.98 3.27
N LEU A 252 36.45 4.20 3.60
CA LEU A 252 35.32 4.59 4.44
C LEU A 252 35.32 3.80 5.75
N VAL A 253 34.72 4.38 6.79
CA VAL A 253 34.60 3.79 8.12
C VAL A 253 33.15 3.90 8.63
N ASN A 254 32.75 3.01 9.54
CA ASN A 254 31.35 2.85 9.97
C ASN A 254 31.11 3.17 11.45
N ASN A 255 32.00 3.95 12.06
CA ASN A 255 32.00 4.31 13.48
C ASN A 255 32.07 5.84 13.72
N LEU A 256 31.69 6.64 12.72
CA LEU A 256 31.72 8.12 12.79
C LEU A 256 30.49 8.71 13.49
N VAL A 257 29.40 7.96 13.56
CA VAL A 257 28.12 8.34 14.19
C VAL A 257 27.61 7.20 15.06
N ALA A 258 26.65 7.50 15.95
CA ALA A 258 25.97 6.47 16.73
C ALA A 258 25.21 5.50 15.80
N GLN A 259 25.20 4.21 16.14
CA GLN A 259 24.61 3.15 15.30
C GLN A 259 23.15 3.43 14.93
N GLY A 260 22.34 3.94 15.86
CA GLY A 260 20.93 4.31 15.63
C GLY A 260 20.71 5.36 14.54
N TYR A 261 21.72 6.15 14.16
CA TYR A 261 21.64 7.10 13.05
C TYR A 261 21.42 6.39 11.69
N CYS A 262 22.02 5.21 11.54
CA CYS A 262 21.98 4.40 10.31
C CYS A 262 20.98 3.23 10.41
N ALA A 263 20.35 3.01 11.55
CA ALA A 263 19.45 1.88 11.79
C ALA A 263 18.19 1.96 10.92
N PHE A 264 17.66 0.81 10.49
CA PHE A 264 16.35 0.73 9.83
C PHE A 264 15.21 1.09 10.80
N GLY A 265 15.32 0.77 12.08
CA GLY A 265 14.33 1.14 13.10
C GLY A 265 14.93 1.06 14.49
N GLU A 266 14.16 1.41 15.52
CA GLU A 266 14.63 1.36 16.91
C GLU A 266 14.98 -0.07 17.39
N TRP A 267 14.44 -1.08 16.71
CA TRP A 267 14.72 -2.50 16.93
C TRP A 267 16.05 -2.97 16.33
N ASP A 268 16.64 -2.19 15.42
CA ASP A 268 17.84 -2.57 14.68
C ASP A 268 19.11 -2.08 15.39
N GLN A 269 19.84 -3.02 15.98
CA GLN A 269 21.07 -2.77 16.74
C GLN A 269 22.36 -3.01 15.93
N ASN A 270 22.25 -3.45 14.67
CA ASN A 270 23.39 -3.99 13.91
C ASN A 270 23.79 -3.12 12.72
N THR A 271 22.83 -2.50 12.05
CA THR A 271 23.09 -1.75 10.81
C THR A 271 23.99 -0.54 11.07
N LYS A 272 25.06 -0.40 10.29
CA LYS A 272 25.98 0.75 10.32
C LYS A 272 26.20 1.26 8.89
N GLY A 273 26.38 2.57 8.74
CA GLY A 273 26.74 3.18 7.46
C GLY A 273 28.21 3.51 7.36
N TYR A 274 28.83 3.19 6.23
CA TYR A 274 30.19 3.59 5.90
C TYR A 274 30.19 5.00 5.30
N GLY A 275 30.92 5.90 5.97
CA GLY A 275 31.16 7.28 5.51
C GLY A 275 32.61 7.66 5.75
N VAL A 276 32.94 8.92 5.50
CA VAL A 276 34.28 9.45 5.75
C VAL A 276 34.21 10.81 6.42
N LYS A 277 35.17 11.07 7.30
CA LYS A 277 35.24 12.34 8.02
C LYS A 277 35.63 13.45 7.04
N TRP A 278 34.80 14.48 6.92
CA TRP A 278 35.00 15.53 5.91
C TRP A 278 36.31 16.28 6.13
N SER A 279 36.61 16.62 7.38
CA SER A 279 37.85 17.31 7.75
C SER A 279 39.13 16.51 7.48
N SER A 280 39.05 15.18 7.32
CA SER A 280 40.22 14.34 7.07
C SER A 280 40.52 14.10 5.59
N LEU A 281 39.61 14.51 4.69
CA LEU A 281 39.80 14.34 3.26
C LEU A 281 40.83 15.33 2.70
N THR A 282 41.66 14.86 1.76
CA THR A 282 42.47 15.76 0.93
C THR A 282 41.57 16.56 -0.02
N ASP A 283 42.08 17.62 -0.64
CA ASP A 283 41.28 18.44 -1.54
C ASP A 283 40.91 17.69 -2.84
N GLU A 284 41.75 16.75 -3.28
CA GLU A 284 41.42 15.83 -4.38
C GLU A 284 40.25 14.92 -4.00
N GLN A 285 40.26 14.37 -2.78
CA GLN A 285 39.19 13.50 -2.29
C GLN A 285 37.88 14.26 -2.08
N LYS A 286 37.94 15.50 -1.56
CA LYS A 286 36.76 16.37 -1.48
C LYS A 286 36.19 16.64 -2.87
N THR A 287 37.04 16.81 -3.87
CA THR A 287 36.61 17.03 -5.26
C THR A 287 35.81 15.85 -5.81
N VAL A 288 36.14 14.61 -5.46
CA VAL A 288 35.34 13.42 -5.82
C VAL A 288 33.88 13.58 -5.37
N PHE A 289 33.67 13.91 -4.09
CA PHE A 289 32.31 14.08 -3.54
C PHE A 289 31.59 15.34 -4.07
N LEU A 290 32.31 16.42 -4.37
CA LEU A 290 31.70 17.68 -4.81
C LEU A 290 31.38 17.73 -6.30
N SER A 291 32.13 17.01 -7.12
CA SER A 291 31.95 16.98 -8.57
C SER A 291 30.78 16.10 -9.02
N GLY A 292 30.43 15.07 -8.25
CA GLY A 292 29.30 14.19 -8.52
C GLY A 292 27.96 14.80 -8.06
N PRO A 293 27.06 15.22 -8.96
CA PRO A 293 25.76 15.79 -8.56
C PRO A 293 24.86 14.80 -7.81
N GLU A 294 25.07 13.49 -7.98
CA GLU A 294 24.39 12.39 -7.27
C GLU A 294 24.71 12.33 -5.77
N HIS A 295 25.82 12.95 -5.32
CA HIS A 295 26.12 13.10 -3.90
C HIS A 295 25.22 14.12 -3.20
N ASN A 296 24.49 14.94 -3.98
CA ASN A 296 23.58 15.99 -3.52
C ASN A 296 24.22 16.95 -2.50
N ILE A 297 25.47 17.35 -2.76
CA ILE A 297 26.20 18.34 -1.95
C ILE A 297 26.13 19.70 -2.62
N TYR A 298 25.78 20.73 -1.85
CA TYR A 298 25.79 22.12 -2.33
C TYR A 298 26.32 23.07 -1.26
N TYR A 299 26.85 24.21 -1.70
CA TYR A 299 27.29 25.28 -0.83
C TYR A 299 26.20 26.36 -0.69
N ASP A 300 25.77 26.62 0.54
CA ASP A 300 24.91 27.75 0.89
C ASP A 300 25.77 28.95 1.27
N ALA A 301 25.92 29.90 0.34
CA ALA A 301 26.70 31.11 0.55
C ALA A 301 26.10 32.05 1.63
N LYS A 302 24.78 32.00 1.87
CA LYS A 302 24.15 32.84 2.90
C LYS A 302 24.41 32.28 4.30
N ALA A 303 24.30 30.97 4.44
CA ALA A 303 24.56 30.30 5.70
C ALA A 303 26.05 30.00 5.92
N ASN A 304 26.88 30.17 4.89
CA ASN A 304 28.29 29.81 4.83
C ASN A 304 28.53 28.34 5.25
N LYS A 305 27.73 27.43 4.69
CA LYS A 305 27.70 26.01 5.06
C LYS A 305 27.70 25.11 3.82
N LEU A 306 28.34 23.95 3.95
CA LEU A 306 28.27 22.88 2.97
C LEU A 306 27.21 21.88 3.44
N VAL A 307 26.17 21.69 2.63
CA VAL A 307 25.01 20.87 2.97
C VAL A 307 24.98 19.65 2.08
N GLN A 308 24.74 18.48 2.66
CA GLN A 308 24.42 17.27 1.92
C GLN A 308 22.93 16.96 2.09
N VAL A 309 22.23 16.66 0.99
CA VAL A 309 20.92 16.01 1.09
C VAL A 309 21.13 14.51 1.25
N ARG A 310 20.72 13.99 2.40
CA ARG A 310 20.93 12.61 2.82
C ARG A 310 19.63 11.83 2.76
N TYR A 311 19.74 10.52 2.71
CA TYR A 311 18.61 9.62 2.81
C TYR A 311 18.93 8.36 3.62
N ARG A 312 17.88 7.73 4.14
CA ARG A 312 17.91 6.37 4.69
C ARG A 312 16.57 5.67 4.50
N MET A 313 16.63 4.35 4.50
CA MET A 313 15.46 3.49 4.59
C MET A 313 15.10 3.27 6.06
N ARG A 314 13.82 3.33 6.38
CA ARG A 314 13.30 3.08 7.72
C ARG A 314 12.17 2.06 7.69
N VAL A 315 12.07 1.30 8.77
CA VAL A 315 11.04 0.29 9.00
C VAL A 315 10.43 0.50 10.38
N VAL A 316 9.14 0.83 10.40
CA VAL A 316 8.35 0.91 11.63
C VAL A 316 7.75 -0.47 11.89
N GLU A 317 8.08 -1.03 13.06
CA GLU A 317 7.43 -2.23 13.58
C GLU A 317 5.96 -1.88 13.88
N GLY A 318 5.03 -2.60 13.25
CA GLY A 318 3.60 -2.37 13.48
C GLY A 318 3.14 -2.76 14.87
N VAL A 319 1.99 -2.22 15.29
CA VAL A 319 1.29 -2.63 16.52
C VAL A 319 -0.01 -3.39 16.25
N SER A 320 -0.44 -3.40 14.98
CA SER A 320 -1.59 -4.15 14.47
C SER A 320 -1.48 -4.35 12.95
N ASP A 321 -2.47 -5.00 12.34
CA ASP A 321 -2.55 -5.16 10.88
C ASP A 321 -3.13 -3.95 10.14
N SER A 322 -3.55 -2.92 10.88
CA SER A 322 -4.23 -1.75 10.31
C SER A 322 -3.32 -0.53 10.29
N TRP A 323 -3.24 0.11 9.12
CA TRP A 323 -2.59 1.40 8.93
C TRP A 323 -3.58 2.39 8.32
N LYS A 324 -3.58 3.65 8.78
CA LYS A 324 -4.45 4.69 8.22
C LYS A 324 -3.62 5.64 7.35
N VAL A 325 -4.27 6.26 6.36
CA VAL A 325 -3.68 7.33 5.53
C VAL A 325 -2.32 6.93 4.94
N THR A 326 -2.19 5.67 4.50
CA THR A 326 -1.00 5.16 3.79
C THR A 326 -0.88 5.71 2.38
N ARG A 327 -1.93 6.41 1.94
CA ARG A 327 -2.11 7.10 0.68
C ARG A 327 -2.79 8.45 0.95
N PRO A 328 -2.72 9.38 -0.02
CA PRO A 328 -3.56 10.56 -0.03
C PRO A 328 -5.02 10.27 0.25
N SER A 329 -5.64 11.01 1.18
CA SER A 329 -7.07 10.88 1.50
C SER A 329 -7.79 12.24 1.50
N ASP A 330 -8.95 12.29 0.83
CA ASP A 330 -9.88 13.42 0.78
C ASP A 330 -10.72 13.58 2.07
N GLY A 331 -10.07 13.78 3.21
CA GLY A 331 -10.77 14.22 4.43
C GLY A 331 -11.40 15.59 4.18
N GLY A 332 -12.69 15.62 3.88
CA GLY A 332 -13.43 16.82 3.54
C GLY A 332 -13.33 17.89 4.63
N SER A 333 -13.10 19.13 4.19
CA SER A 333 -13.03 20.34 5.03
C SER A 333 -11.70 20.53 5.77
N SER A 334 -10.79 21.23 5.06
CA SER A 334 -9.62 21.96 5.56
C SER A 334 -8.29 21.20 5.54
N TYR A 335 -7.37 21.74 4.72
CA TYR A 335 -5.94 21.44 4.61
C TYR A 335 -5.54 20.29 3.66
N ASN A 336 -5.56 20.63 2.37
CA ASN A 336 -4.78 20.05 1.28
C ASN A 336 -3.37 19.61 1.75
N LYS A 337 -3.16 18.32 2.02
CA LYS A 337 -1.84 17.79 2.40
C LYS A 337 -1.63 16.36 1.94
N PHE A 338 -1.83 16.04 0.66
CA PHE A 338 -1.42 14.72 0.16
C PHE A 338 -1.08 14.75 -1.35
N LEU A 339 0.07 14.15 -1.70
CA LEU A 339 0.69 14.01 -3.04
C LEU A 339 0.00 14.79 -4.18
N GLY A 340 0.54 15.97 -4.45
CA GLY A 340 0.19 16.76 -5.61
C GLY A 340 0.49 18.23 -5.33
N ILE A 341 1.50 18.75 -6.03
CA ILE A 341 1.98 20.15 -6.02
C ILE A 341 3.06 20.45 -4.96
N HIS A 342 4.31 20.46 -5.45
CA HIS A 342 5.47 21.24 -5.00
C HIS A 342 5.44 21.71 -3.52
N GLY A 343 6.15 20.98 -2.66
CA GLY A 343 6.62 21.50 -1.36
C GLY A 343 5.75 21.26 -0.12
N LYS A 344 4.83 20.28 -0.07
CA LYS A 344 3.99 20.03 1.13
C LYS A 344 3.82 18.54 1.51
N PRO A 345 3.55 18.23 2.81
CA PRO A 345 3.95 17.01 3.54
C PRO A 345 3.33 15.69 3.04
N ASN A 346 4.01 14.59 3.37
CA ASN A 346 3.36 13.30 3.61
C ASN A 346 3.08 13.16 5.11
N SER A 347 1.86 12.74 5.46
CA SER A 347 1.58 12.19 6.78
C SER A 347 1.03 10.78 6.67
N ILE A 348 1.83 9.80 7.11
CA ILE A 348 1.33 8.46 7.44
C ILE A 348 0.90 8.55 8.90
N ILE A 349 -0.28 8.03 9.25
CA ILE A 349 -0.79 7.99 10.63
C ILE A 349 -1.07 6.52 10.93
N GLY A 350 -0.33 5.90 11.85
CA GLY A 350 -0.62 4.53 12.25
C GLY A 350 -1.93 4.40 13.05
N SER A 351 -2.28 3.15 13.35
CA SER A 351 -3.58 2.69 13.84
C SER A 351 -4.22 3.55 14.94
N ARG A 352 -5.35 4.17 14.61
CA ARG A 352 -6.30 4.80 15.56
C ARG A 352 -7.47 3.84 15.80
N PHE A 353 -7.57 3.20 16.96
CA PHE A 353 -8.77 2.49 17.39
C PHE A 353 -9.70 3.48 18.12
N GLY A 354 -10.96 3.58 17.69
CA GLY A 354 -12.03 4.31 18.40
C GLY A 354 -12.02 5.84 18.28
N TYR A 355 -12.73 6.39 17.28
CA TYR A 355 -13.33 7.73 17.45
C TYR A 355 -14.61 7.88 16.64
N THR A 356 -15.69 8.18 17.36
CA THR A 356 -17.03 8.51 16.87
C THR A 356 -17.24 10.00 17.13
N GLY A 357 -17.01 10.86 16.13
CA GLY A 357 -17.22 12.29 16.29
C GLY A 357 -16.86 13.06 15.02
N ASN A 358 -17.69 14.05 14.67
CA ASN A 358 -17.55 14.90 13.49
C ASN A 358 -16.16 15.57 13.42
N ASP A 359 -15.60 15.66 12.21
CA ASP A 359 -14.31 16.27 11.81
C ASP A 359 -14.20 17.78 12.14
N ARG A 360 -14.29 18.20 13.41
CA ARG A 360 -14.17 19.63 13.76
C ARG A 360 -13.15 20.04 14.83
N ASP A 361 -12.47 19.12 15.50
CA ASP A 361 -11.56 19.50 16.59
C ASP A 361 -10.07 19.12 16.34
N LEU A 362 -9.53 19.52 15.18
CA LEU A 362 -8.09 19.83 15.03
C LEU A 362 -7.85 21.36 15.13
N VAL A 363 -8.60 22.02 16.01
CA VAL A 363 -8.28 23.34 16.54
C VAL A 363 -7.62 23.05 17.89
N GLU A 364 -6.30 22.92 17.98
CA GLU A 364 -5.47 24.06 18.28
C GLU A 364 -4.07 23.85 17.69
N TYR A 365 -3.75 24.70 16.72
CA TYR A 365 -2.44 24.89 16.13
C TYR A 365 -1.45 25.25 17.25
N ASN A 366 -0.61 24.29 17.67
CA ASN A 366 0.59 24.60 18.41
C ASN A 366 1.77 24.71 17.42
N PRO A 367 2.17 25.93 17.01
CA PRO A 367 3.31 26.14 16.12
C PRO A 367 4.66 25.82 16.77
N ALA A 368 4.70 25.25 17.98
CA ALA A 368 5.93 24.93 18.70
C ALA A 368 6.26 23.43 18.77
N ALA A 369 5.35 22.51 18.42
CA ALA A 369 5.60 21.06 18.49
C ALA A 369 5.91 20.47 17.11
N TYR A 370 7.12 20.75 16.61
CA TYR A 370 7.67 20.17 15.39
C TYR A 370 8.45 18.89 15.73
N SER A 371 7.82 17.71 15.73
CA SER A 371 8.53 16.45 15.94
C SER A 371 8.37 15.47 14.77
N VAL A 372 9.52 14.90 14.37
CA VAL A 372 9.76 14.10 13.16
C VAL A 372 9.54 12.59 13.40
N PHE A 373 9.39 12.16 14.64
CA PHE A 373 9.04 10.79 15.01
C PHE A 373 8.31 10.85 16.35
N VAL A 374 7.07 10.35 16.42
CA VAL A 374 6.44 10.00 17.70
C VAL A 374 6.54 8.49 17.85
N THR A 375 7.57 8.04 18.57
CA THR A 375 7.47 6.79 19.33
C THR A 375 6.57 7.07 20.55
N PRO A 376 5.97 6.05 21.19
CA PRO A 376 5.10 6.23 22.35
C PRO A 376 5.71 7.10 23.47
N ASN A 377 7.06 7.22 23.50
CA ASN A 377 7.81 7.90 24.54
C ASN A 377 8.00 9.41 24.32
N ASN A 378 7.52 10.00 23.23
CA ASN A 378 7.74 11.42 22.90
C ASN A 378 6.43 12.20 22.69
N LEU A 379 5.39 11.85 23.44
CA LEU A 379 4.10 12.55 23.47
C LEU A 379 4.17 13.77 24.40
N ASP A 380 4.73 14.89 23.93
CA ASP A 380 4.57 16.21 24.58
C ASP A 380 3.17 16.82 24.33
N SER A 381 2.20 16.02 23.86
CA SER A 381 0.78 16.39 23.82
C SER A 381 -0.07 15.25 24.35
N PRO A 382 -0.71 15.42 25.52
CA PRO A 382 -1.61 14.42 26.08
C PRO A 382 -2.87 14.35 25.19
N GLY A 383 -3.03 13.28 24.40
CA GLY A 383 -4.30 13.04 23.70
C GLY A 383 -4.27 12.23 22.39
N TYR A 384 -3.11 11.88 21.82
CA TYR A 384 -3.05 11.19 20.52
C TYR A 384 -2.22 9.88 20.58
N PRO A 385 -2.86 8.70 20.70
CA PRO A 385 -2.19 7.40 20.88
C PRO A 385 -1.62 6.78 19.57
N ASP A 386 -1.29 7.59 18.56
CA ASP A 386 -0.92 7.12 17.23
C ASP A 386 0.57 6.72 17.15
N VAL A 387 0.86 5.47 16.75
CA VAL A 387 2.22 5.02 16.41
C VAL A 387 2.53 5.37 14.95
N GLY A 388 3.71 5.89 14.63
CA GLY A 388 4.14 6.08 13.23
C GLY A 388 3.50 7.27 12.52
N ARG A 389 3.23 8.37 13.25
CA ARG A 389 2.81 9.65 12.68
C ARG A 389 3.99 10.41 12.08
N PHE A 390 3.89 10.81 10.80
CA PHE A 390 4.87 11.68 10.14
C PHE A 390 4.22 13.02 9.80
N THR A 391 4.82 14.15 10.15
CA THR A 391 4.36 15.46 9.68
C THR A 391 5.59 16.33 9.42
N THR A 392 5.93 16.57 8.15
CA THR A 392 7.09 17.41 7.82
C THR A 392 6.80 18.38 6.68
N GLU A 393 7.19 19.64 6.86
CA GLU A 393 7.12 20.66 5.81
C GLU A 393 8.54 20.92 5.27
N GLY A 394 8.82 20.40 4.07
CA GLY A 394 10.06 20.68 3.33
C GLY A 394 11.26 19.81 3.72
N ILE A 395 12.23 19.70 2.81
CA ILE A 395 13.40 18.83 2.96
C ILE A 395 14.34 19.29 4.08
N ASP A 396 14.19 20.54 4.52
CA ASP A 396 14.91 21.12 5.65
C ASP A 396 14.46 20.50 6.99
N LYS A 397 13.25 19.90 7.05
CA LYS A 397 12.71 19.19 8.24
C LYS A 397 12.52 17.68 8.02
N GLY A 398 12.91 17.17 6.85
CA GLY A 398 12.77 15.76 6.45
C GLY A 398 11.55 15.48 5.56
N PHE A 399 11.61 14.46 4.72
CA PHE A 399 10.51 13.93 3.91
C PHE A 399 10.45 12.42 4.08
N ALA A 400 9.25 11.84 4.22
CA ALA A 400 9.04 10.41 4.26
C ALA A 400 8.24 9.96 3.03
N LEU A 401 8.80 9.08 2.21
CA LEU A 401 8.13 8.46 1.05
C LEU A 401 7.84 6.99 1.34
N PRO A 402 6.55 6.57 1.45
CA PRO A 402 6.19 5.18 1.66
C PRO A 402 6.72 4.28 0.54
N ILE A 403 7.13 3.06 0.90
CA ILE A 403 7.65 2.05 -0.04
C ILE A 403 6.80 0.79 0.02
N ALA A 404 6.56 0.24 1.22
CA ALA A 404 5.78 -0.97 1.35
C ALA A 404 5.12 -1.11 2.73
N LEU A 405 4.01 -1.82 2.79
CA LEU A 405 3.55 -2.48 4.02
C LEU A 405 3.78 -3.98 3.89
N VAL A 406 4.26 -4.61 4.95
CA VAL A 406 4.59 -6.04 4.94
C VAL A 406 3.83 -6.76 6.05
N GLN A 407 2.85 -7.57 5.66
CA GLN A 407 2.11 -8.44 6.58
C GLN A 407 3.04 -9.50 7.16
N ARG A 408 3.10 -9.60 8.50
CA ARG A 408 3.95 -10.57 9.18
C ARG A 408 3.15 -11.81 9.58
N LEU A 409 3.75 -12.99 9.38
CA LEU A 409 3.39 -14.21 10.12
C LEU A 409 3.96 -14.11 11.54
N ASN A 410 3.82 -15.14 12.36
CA ASN A 410 4.40 -15.16 13.71
C ASN A 410 5.16 -16.45 14.03
N GLN A 411 6.01 -16.35 15.06
CA GLN A 411 6.89 -17.43 15.53
C GLN A 411 6.15 -18.51 16.33
N GLY A 412 4.88 -18.29 16.68
CA GLY A 412 4.07 -19.26 17.42
C GLY A 412 3.75 -20.50 16.59
N ALA A 413 3.33 -21.57 17.26
CA ALA A 413 2.85 -22.78 16.63
C ALA A 413 1.57 -22.49 15.82
N TYR A 414 1.48 -23.04 14.60
CA TYR A 414 0.29 -22.90 13.76
C TYR A 414 -0.88 -23.68 14.35
N HIS A 415 -2.05 -23.05 14.44
CA HIS A 415 -3.31 -23.72 14.76
C HIS A 415 -4.47 -22.97 14.07
N PRO A 416 -5.38 -23.65 13.34
CA PRO A 416 -6.40 -22.99 12.52
C PRO A 416 -7.45 -22.19 13.31
N VAL A 417 -7.60 -22.48 14.61
CA VAL A 417 -8.42 -21.71 15.55
C VAL A 417 -7.60 -20.64 16.31
N TYR A 418 -6.56 -21.06 17.04
CA TYR A 418 -5.92 -20.23 18.05
C TYR A 418 -4.75 -19.38 17.55
N ASN A 419 -4.07 -19.82 16.49
CA ASN A 419 -2.99 -19.04 15.87
C ASN A 419 -2.88 -19.29 14.36
N PRO A 420 -3.88 -18.85 13.56
CA PRO A 420 -3.85 -18.96 12.11
C PRO A 420 -2.63 -18.36 11.43
N MET A 421 -1.89 -17.42 12.05
CA MET A 421 -0.66 -16.81 11.50
C MET A 421 0.63 -17.47 12.00
N GLY A 422 0.54 -18.51 12.83
CA GLY A 422 1.68 -19.26 13.33
C GLY A 422 2.41 -20.03 12.24
N THR A 423 3.68 -20.33 12.47
CA THR A 423 4.56 -21.05 11.54
C THR A 423 5.27 -22.24 12.18
N ALA A 424 5.45 -22.23 13.50
CA ALA A 424 6.11 -23.34 14.18
C ALA A 424 5.21 -24.58 14.27
N GLN A 425 5.82 -25.73 14.50
CA GLN A 425 5.13 -26.91 15.01
C GLN A 425 4.94 -26.81 16.52
N PHE A 426 4.05 -27.62 17.07
CA PHE A 426 4.03 -27.91 18.50
C PHE A 426 5.12 -28.93 18.84
N THR A 427 5.62 -28.91 20.06
CA THR A 427 6.59 -29.88 20.55
C THR A 427 6.48 -30.08 22.05
N GLN A 428 6.88 -31.26 22.52
CA GLN A 428 7.15 -31.55 23.91
C GLN A 428 8.61 -31.98 24.03
N THR A 429 9.38 -31.27 24.85
CA THR A 429 10.83 -31.43 24.94
C THR A 429 11.21 -32.87 25.25
N ASN A 430 12.07 -33.46 24.40
CA ASN A 430 12.53 -34.86 24.48
C ASN A 430 11.42 -35.91 24.32
N VAL A 431 10.28 -35.56 23.73
CA VAL A 431 9.17 -36.49 23.49
C VAL A 431 8.83 -36.57 22.00
N ALA A 432 8.20 -35.54 21.44
CA ALA A 432 7.76 -35.54 20.04
C ALA A 432 7.42 -34.13 19.54
N ASN A 433 7.38 -34.00 18.21
CA ASN A 433 6.87 -32.83 17.50
C ASN A 433 5.48 -33.17 16.93
N PHE A 434 4.60 -32.18 16.89
CA PHE A 434 3.21 -32.34 16.47
C PHE A 434 2.80 -31.22 15.53
N HIS A 435 2.00 -31.58 14.52
CA HIS A 435 1.14 -30.60 13.85
C HIS A 435 -0.12 -30.40 14.69
N TRP A 436 -0.86 -29.34 14.43
CA TRP A 436 -2.10 -29.02 15.16
C TRP A 436 -3.12 -30.17 15.11
N ASN A 437 -3.17 -30.91 14.00
CA ASN A 437 -4.10 -32.01 13.76
C ASN A 437 -3.60 -33.35 14.33
N THR A 438 -2.37 -33.42 14.84
CA THR A 438 -1.82 -34.64 15.46
C THR A 438 -1.54 -34.42 16.94
N LEU A 439 -2.16 -33.39 17.55
CA LEU A 439 -2.02 -33.11 18.97
C LEU A 439 -2.65 -34.23 19.81
N PRO A 440 -2.03 -34.64 20.92
CA PRO A 440 -2.62 -35.62 21.83
C PRO A 440 -3.97 -35.16 22.37
N SER A 441 -4.92 -36.10 22.53
CA SER A 441 -6.30 -35.81 22.96
C SER A 441 -6.42 -35.16 24.35
N ASN A 442 -5.39 -35.28 25.19
CA ASN A 442 -5.33 -34.65 26.50
C ASN A 442 -4.74 -33.22 26.49
N TYR A 443 -4.26 -32.75 25.34
CA TYR A 443 -3.77 -31.39 25.18
C TYR A 443 -4.84 -30.49 24.57
N TYR A 444 -5.19 -29.43 25.30
CA TYR A 444 -6.15 -28.44 24.85
C TYR A 444 -5.40 -27.17 24.44
N PRO A 445 -5.24 -26.91 23.12
CA PRO A 445 -4.53 -25.73 22.66
C PRO A 445 -5.28 -24.45 23.05
N SER A 446 -4.53 -23.38 23.23
CA SER A 446 -5.05 -22.04 23.48
C SER A 446 -4.22 -21.03 22.70
N LYS A 447 -4.71 -19.79 22.57
CA LYS A 447 -3.93 -18.71 21.94
C LYS A 447 -2.58 -18.53 22.63
N ALA A 448 -2.55 -18.50 23.97
CA ALA A 448 -1.31 -18.41 24.74
C ALA A 448 -0.41 -19.63 24.55
N GLY A 449 -0.97 -20.84 24.59
CA GLY A 449 -0.22 -22.09 24.42
C GLY A 449 0.48 -22.21 23.07
N CYS A 450 -0.01 -21.52 22.03
CA CYS A 450 0.67 -21.44 20.73
C CYS A 450 1.99 -20.65 20.77
N PHE A 451 2.23 -19.82 21.79
CA PHE A 451 3.46 -19.01 21.92
C PHE A 451 4.36 -19.44 23.10
N GLU A 452 3.82 -20.21 24.04
CA GLU A 452 4.58 -20.71 25.18
C GLU A 452 5.68 -21.70 24.77
N LEU A 453 6.82 -21.65 25.47
CA LEU A 453 7.91 -22.58 25.26
C LEU A 453 7.60 -23.98 25.82
N PRO A 454 8.13 -25.04 25.19
CA PRO A 454 7.84 -26.42 25.56
C PRO A 454 8.67 -26.82 26.78
N THR A 455 8.17 -27.78 27.55
CA THR A 455 8.92 -28.44 28.63
C THR A 455 8.74 -29.95 28.51
N PRO A 456 9.49 -30.77 29.28
CA PRO A 456 9.23 -32.21 29.31
C PRO A 456 7.80 -32.58 29.75
N SER A 457 7.08 -31.69 30.42
CA SER A 457 5.71 -31.89 30.91
C SER A 457 4.64 -31.04 30.21
N ARG A 458 5.02 -30.16 29.28
CA ARG A 458 4.11 -29.24 28.59
C ARG A 458 4.42 -29.17 27.10
N ILE A 459 3.39 -29.35 26.28
CA ILE A 459 3.46 -29.06 24.84
C ILE A 459 3.40 -27.54 24.63
N GLY A 460 4.35 -27.01 23.87
CA GLY A 460 4.45 -25.61 23.48
C GLY A 460 4.95 -25.45 22.05
N ARG A 461 5.29 -24.23 21.63
CA ARG A 461 5.86 -23.97 20.31
C ARG A 461 7.27 -24.55 20.20
N HIS A 462 7.63 -25.10 19.04
CA HIS A 462 9.03 -25.47 18.80
C HIS A 462 9.90 -24.20 18.68
N THR A 463 11.10 -24.23 19.25
CA THR A 463 11.97 -23.05 19.37
C THR A 463 12.64 -22.63 18.05
N THR A 464 12.82 -23.55 17.12
CA THR A 464 13.51 -23.29 15.85
C THR A 464 12.68 -23.59 14.60
N HIS A 465 11.54 -24.30 14.71
CA HIS A 465 10.73 -24.64 13.54
C HIS A 465 9.87 -23.44 13.14
N GLY A 466 9.49 -23.37 11.88
CA GLY A 466 8.83 -22.20 11.30
C GLY A 466 9.82 -21.10 10.89
N ALA A 467 11.13 -21.29 11.11
CA ALA A 467 12.18 -20.43 10.58
C ALA A 467 12.88 -21.08 9.38
N LEU A 468 13.33 -20.27 8.42
CA LEU A 468 14.06 -20.69 7.22
C LEU A 468 15.23 -21.62 7.53
N SER A 469 15.96 -21.35 8.63
CA SER A 469 17.13 -22.13 9.03
C SER A 469 16.81 -23.58 9.40
N SER A 470 15.57 -23.88 9.79
CA SER A 470 15.17 -25.25 10.16
C SER A 470 14.73 -26.09 8.97
N GLY A 471 14.24 -25.46 7.90
CA GLY A 471 13.52 -26.13 6.82
C GLY A 471 12.19 -26.80 7.24
N GLN A 472 11.80 -26.74 8.51
CA GLN A 472 10.60 -27.37 9.06
C GLN A 472 9.52 -26.33 9.39
N THR A 473 8.25 -26.67 9.21
CA THR A 473 7.11 -25.78 9.51
C THR A 473 5.90 -26.56 10.01
N GLY A 474 5.08 -25.92 10.86
CA GLY A 474 3.78 -26.45 11.26
C GLY A 474 2.63 -25.94 10.40
N ARG A 475 2.89 -24.95 9.54
CA ARG A 475 1.89 -24.24 8.74
C ARG A 475 1.66 -24.91 7.38
N PRO A 476 0.39 -25.12 6.98
CA PRO A 476 0.03 -25.53 5.61
C PRO A 476 0.29 -24.44 4.55
N GLY A 477 0.45 -24.86 3.29
CA GLY A 477 0.55 -23.97 2.12
C GLY A 477 1.97 -23.44 1.82
N SER A 478 2.04 -22.39 1.00
CA SER A 478 3.31 -21.80 0.52
C SER A 478 4.02 -20.92 1.54
N TYR A 479 3.26 -20.22 2.40
CA TYR A 479 3.80 -19.34 3.43
C TYR A 479 4.30 -20.15 4.63
N LYS A 480 5.48 -20.75 4.52
CA LYS A 480 5.99 -21.74 5.49
C LYS A 480 6.74 -21.14 6.68
N TYR A 481 7.46 -20.05 6.47
CA TYR A 481 8.45 -19.52 7.42
C TYR A 481 8.18 -18.07 7.81
N HIS A 482 8.29 -17.71 9.10
CA HIS A 482 7.97 -16.37 9.60
C HIS A 482 9.07 -15.33 9.33
N ASP A 483 10.30 -15.80 9.12
CA ASP A 483 11.48 -15.01 8.79
C ASP A 483 11.74 -14.96 7.28
N ALA A 484 10.90 -15.59 6.46
CA ALA A 484 10.83 -15.35 5.02
C ALA A 484 9.78 -14.28 4.72
N ILE A 485 10.05 -13.43 3.72
CA ILE A 485 9.06 -12.50 3.16
C ILE A 485 8.59 -13.03 1.81
N TYR A 486 7.26 -13.15 1.65
CA TYR A 486 6.61 -13.63 0.44
C TYR A 486 5.96 -12.50 -0.33
N ALA A 487 5.85 -12.59 -1.67
CA ALA A 487 5.34 -11.47 -2.45
C ALA A 487 3.90 -11.13 -2.08
N GLY A 488 3.10 -12.16 -1.80
CA GLY A 488 1.72 -11.97 -1.34
C GLY A 488 1.58 -11.22 -0.01
N GLN A 489 2.62 -11.12 0.83
CA GLN A 489 2.60 -10.33 2.07
C GLN A 489 2.85 -8.83 1.86
N VAL A 490 3.45 -8.45 0.73
CA VAL A 490 3.96 -7.09 0.53
C VAL A 490 2.94 -6.27 -0.25
N GLU A 491 2.50 -5.17 0.34
CA GLU A 491 1.74 -4.12 -0.32
C GLU A 491 2.72 -3.09 -0.89
N ASP A 492 2.92 -3.08 -2.21
CA ASP A 492 3.79 -2.10 -2.87
C ASP A 492 3.12 -0.72 -2.89
N LEU A 493 3.66 0.21 -2.10
CA LEU A 493 3.18 1.60 -1.99
C LEU A 493 3.89 2.55 -2.96
N ARG A 494 4.88 2.07 -3.72
CA ARG A 494 5.64 2.91 -4.64
C ARG A 494 4.74 3.40 -5.78
N LEU A 495 5.00 4.62 -6.23
CA LEU A 495 4.27 5.31 -7.31
C LEU A 495 5.24 5.84 -8.36
N ASN A 496 4.82 5.75 -9.63
CA ASN A 496 5.61 6.23 -10.76
C ASN A 496 5.55 7.76 -10.81
N SER A 497 6.72 8.39 -10.78
CA SER A 497 6.88 9.84 -10.80
C SER A 497 6.87 10.43 -12.22
N ASN A 498 7.06 9.62 -13.25
CA ASN A 498 7.04 10.09 -14.64
C ASN A 498 5.65 10.61 -15.04
N LYS A 499 5.61 11.59 -15.95
CA LYS A 499 4.37 12.00 -16.61
C LYS A 499 3.95 10.91 -17.60
N LEU A 500 2.90 10.19 -17.27
CA LEU A 500 2.43 9.03 -18.04
C LEU A 500 1.46 9.44 -19.16
N ASN A 501 1.59 8.81 -20.33
CA ASN A 501 0.56 8.92 -21.37
C ASN A 501 -0.72 8.22 -20.90
N LYS A 502 -1.80 8.99 -20.74
CA LYS A 502 -3.07 8.53 -20.16
C LYS A 502 -3.70 7.36 -20.94
N GLN A 503 -3.63 7.39 -22.27
CA GLN A 503 -4.22 6.34 -23.12
C GLN A 503 -3.42 5.04 -23.05
N GLN A 504 -2.10 5.14 -23.09
CA GLN A 504 -1.21 3.98 -22.92
C GLN A 504 -1.38 3.37 -21.54
N LEU A 505 -1.38 4.20 -20.49
CA LEU A 505 -1.57 3.76 -19.11
C LEU A 505 -2.90 3.01 -18.94
N LEU A 506 -4.00 3.53 -19.51
CA LEU A 506 -5.30 2.86 -19.48
C LEU A 506 -5.27 1.51 -20.20
N HIS A 507 -4.65 1.44 -21.39
CA HIS A 507 -4.53 0.21 -22.16
C HIS A 507 -3.72 -0.87 -21.43
N GLU A 508 -2.53 -0.52 -20.94
CA GLU A 508 -1.67 -1.44 -20.18
C GLU A 508 -2.33 -1.91 -18.89
N SER A 509 -3.02 -1.01 -18.17
CA SER A 509 -3.74 -1.36 -16.95
C SER A 509 -4.91 -2.30 -17.23
N MET A 510 -5.60 -2.14 -18.36
CA MET A 510 -6.65 -3.08 -18.77
C MET A 510 -6.07 -4.46 -19.12
N GLN A 511 -4.92 -4.52 -19.80
CA GLN A 511 -4.25 -5.80 -20.06
C GLN A 511 -3.86 -6.50 -18.75
N LYS A 512 -3.28 -5.75 -17.80
CA LYS A 512 -2.99 -6.26 -16.45
C LYS A 512 -4.25 -6.71 -15.71
N ALA A 513 -5.39 -6.04 -15.91
CA ALA A 513 -6.66 -6.46 -15.33
C ALA A 513 -7.08 -7.84 -15.86
N ILE A 514 -7.07 -8.00 -17.18
CA ILE A 514 -7.44 -9.25 -17.88
C ILE A 514 -6.53 -10.41 -17.47
N THR A 515 -5.21 -10.19 -17.36
CA THR A 515 -4.24 -11.23 -16.99
C THR A 515 -4.15 -11.47 -15.48
N GLY A 516 -4.90 -10.71 -14.66
CA GLY A 516 -4.89 -10.81 -13.21
C GLY A 516 -3.59 -10.32 -12.56
N GLN A 517 -2.92 -9.34 -13.18
CA GLN A 517 -1.69 -8.69 -12.70
C GLN A 517 -1.94 -7.30 -12.08
N LEU A 518 -3.18 -6.84 -11.96
CA LEU A 518 -3.48 -5.64 -11.16
C LEU A 518 -3.21 -5.91 -9.68
N ARG A 519 -2.57 -4.94 -9.01
CA ARG A 519 -2.26 -4.99 -7.58
C ARG A 519 -3.53 -5.09 -6.75
N ALA A 520 -3.50 -5.96 -5.74
CA ALA A 520 -4.63 -6.20 -4.85
C ALA A 520 -4.17 -6.60 -3.44
N LYS A 521 -5.06 -6.45 -2.45
CA LYS A 521 -4.95 -6.99 -1.09
C LYS A 521 -6.33 -7.39 -0.59
N GLY A 522 -6.44 -8.61 -0.07
CA GLY A 522 -7.65 -9.17 0.50
C GLY A 522 -7.42 -9.68 1.91
N LYS A 523 -8.45 -9.58 2.75
CA LYS A 523 -8.44 -10.09 4.12
C LYS A 523 -8.69 -11.59 4.15
N ILE A 524 -8.16 -12.28 5.16
CA ILE A 524 -8.48 -13.70 5.39
C ILE A 524 -9.77 -13.82 6.22
N PRO A 525 -10.73 -14.67 5.81
CA PRO A 525 -11.92 -14.95 6.61
C PRO A 525 -11.60 -15.83 7.82
N PHE A 526 -12.29 -15.56 8.92
CA PHE A 526 -12.40 -16.46 10.07
C PHE A 526 -13.87 -16.74 10.31
N THR A 527 -14.28 -17.99 10.15
CA THR A 527 -15.65 -18.40 10.41
C THR A 527 -15.85 -18.49 11.91
N LEU A 528 -16.54 -17.50 12.48
CA LEU A 528 -16.96 -17.48 13.87
C LEU A 528 -18.06 -18.52 14.07
N ILE A 529 -17.94 -19.28 15.16
CA ILE A 529 -19.00 -20.10 15.71
C ILE A 529 -19.23 -19.63 17.14
N ASN A 530 -20.48 -19.31 17.46
CA ASN A 530 -20.85 -18.85 18.79
C ASN A 530 -22.31 -19.13 19.10
N SER A 531 -22.61 -19.31 20.39
CA SER A 531 -23.97 -19.47 20.90
C SER A 531 -24.22 -18.45 21.98
N ASP A 532 -25.05 -17.44 21.70
CA ASP A 532 -25.34 -16.36 22.65
C ASP A 532 -26.66 -15.65 22.31
N TYR A 533 -26.96 -14.56 23.02
CA TYR A 533 -28.10 -13.69 22.74
C TYR A 533 -27.83 -12.75 21.57
N CYS A 534 -28.86 -12.47 20.77
CA CYS A 534 -28.77 -11.51 19.68
C CYS A 534 -28.58 -10.08 20.23
N HIS A 535 -28.09 -9.17 19.38
CA HIS A 535 -28.00 -7.75 19.73
C HIS A 535 -29.37 -7.17 20.05
N ASP A 536 -29.41 -6.24 21.01
CA ASP A 536 -30.63 -5.53 21.39
C ASP A 536 -31.21 -4.71 20.22
N SER A 537 -32.45 -5.03 19.84
CA SER A 537 -33.18 -4.43 18.73
C SER A 537 -34.66 -4.74 18.87
N GLU A 538 -35.53 -3.83 18.42
CA GLU A 538 -36.98 -4.03 18.50
C GLU A 538 -37.46 -5.15 17.58
N MET A 539 -36.87 -5.28 16.39
CA MET A 539 -37.37 -6.23 15.38
C MET A 539 -36.34 -6.92 14.50
N THR A 540 -35.07 -6.58 14.65
CA THR A 540 -34.02 -6.92 13.67
C THR A 540 -32.85 -7.60 14.33
N ILE A 541 -32.28 -8.62 13.68
CA ILE A 541 -31.03 -9.24 14.11
C ILE A 541 -29.88 -8.53 13.40
N TYR A 542 -29.04 -7.82 14.16
CA TYR A 542 -27.85 -7.16 13.64
C TYR A 542 -26.63 -8.09 13.67
N LEU A 543 -25.80 -8.02 12.63
CA LEU A 543 -24.51 -8.71 12.55
C LEU A 543 -23.34 -7.81 12.98
N ASP A 544 -23.34 -6.57 12.50
CA ASP A 544 -22.23 -5.62 12.65
C ASP A 544 -22.78 -4.20 12.80
N ILE A 545 -22.11 -3.39 13.60
CA ILE A 545 -22.50 -2.02 13.90
C ILE A 545 -21.26 -1.12 13.78
N LYS A 546 -21.42 0.03 13.12
CA LYS A 546 -20.30 0.89 12.69
C LYS A 546 -19.51 1.48 13.87
N ASN A 547 -20.22 1.76 14.96
CA ASN A 547 -19.79 2.60 16.08
C ASN A 547 -20.09 1.98 17.46
N ASP A 548 -20.54 0.72 17.50
CA ASP A 548 -20.91 0.01 18.72
C ASP A 548 -20.50 -1.46 18.57
N ASN A 549 -19.96 -2.03 19.64
CA ASN A 549 -19.33 -3.34 19.66
C ASN A 549 -19.92 -4.15 20.82
N ALA A 550 -21.24 -4.18 21.01
CA ALA A 550 -21.86 -5.02 22.04
C ALA A 550 -22.89 -6.00 21.45
N ASN A 551 -22.45 -6.81 20.49
CA ASN A 551 -23.19 -7.97 20.01
C ASN A 551 -22.53 -9.26 20.53
N LEU A 552 -23.14 -9.84 21.57
CA LEU A 552 -22.66 -11.07 22.20
C LEU A 552 -22.63 -12.24 21.20
N LEU A 553 -23.67 -12.38 20.36
CA LEU A 553 -23.75 -13.43 19.35
C LEU A 553 -22.55 -13.40 18.38
N THR A 554 -22.13 -12.20 17.94
CA THR A 554 -21.01 -12.06 16.99
C THR A 554 -19.66 -11.84 17.67
N LYS A 555 -19.60 -11.89 19.00
CA LYS A 555 -18.41 -11.56 19.82
C LYS A 555 -17.76 -10.23 19.42
N ASN A 556 -18.57 -9.30 18.89
CA ASN A 556 -18.12 -8.00 18.40
C ASN A 556 -17.08 -8.07 17.27
N LEU A 557 -17.01 -9.19 16.56
CA LEU A 557 -16.09 -9.35 15.45
C LEU A 557 -16.67 -8.71 14.18
N PRO A 558 -15.87 -7.91 13.44
CA PRO A 558 -16.33 -7.30 12.21
C PRO A 558 -16.62 -8.37 11.15
N LEU A 559 -17.71 -8.15 10.40
CA LEU A 559 -18.12 -9.04 9.32
C LEU A 559 -17.03 -9.11 8.23
N PHE A 560 -16.85 -10.28 7.62
CA PHE A 560 -15.95 -10.40 6.47
C PHE A 560 -16.42 -9.46 5.35
N ASN A 561 -15.49 -8.78 4.65
CA ASN A 561 -15.82 -7.74 3.64
C ASN A 561 -16.65 -6.54 4.15
N ARG A 562 -16.76 -6.32 5.46
CA ARG A 562 -17.48 -5.20 6.11
C ARG A 562 -17.49 -3.87 5.35
N ASP A 563 -16.33 -3.39 4.90
CA ASP A 563 -16.19 -2.08 4.27
C ASP A 563 -17.01 -1.97 2.97
N ARG A 564 -17.21 -3.08 2.25
CA ARG A 564 -18.09 -3.18 1.09
C ARG A 564 -19.54 -2.95 1.48
N TYR A 565 -20.01 -3.61 2.53
CA TYR A 565 -21.42 -3.57 2.94
C TYR A 565 -21.85 -2.20 3.47
N PHE A 566 -20.94 -1.48 4.15
CA PHE A 566 -21.20 -0.11 4.59
C PHE A 566 -21.15 0.95 3.48
N ALA A 567 -20.84 0.56 2.23
CA ALA A 567 -20.88 1.45 1.08
C ALA A 567 -22.26 1.58 0.43
N TYR A 568 -23.19 0.67 0.74
CA TYR A 568 -24.58 0.70 0.25
C TYR A 568 -25.38 1.89 0.84
N ARG A 569 -26.55 2.19 0.28
CA ARG A 569 -27.44 3.24 0.82
C ARG A 569 -28.24 2.68 1.99
N ASP A 570 -28.79 3.60 2.77
CA ASP A 570 -29.65 3.23 3.90
C ASP A 570 -30.93 2.55 3.38
N ASN A 571 -31.29 1.44 3.99
CA ASN A 571 -32.36 0.50 3.64
C ASN A 571 -32.13 -0.36 2.38
N ASP A 572 -30.96 -0.27 1.75
CA ASP A 572 -30.62 -1.17 0.64
C ASP A 572 -30.46 -2.61 1.17
N LYS A 573 -30.94 -3.57 0.39
CA LYS A 573 -30.69 -5.00 0.60
C LYS A 573 -29.66 -5.47 -0.40
N PHE A 574 -28.63 -6.15 0.09
CA PHE A 574 -27.50 -6.59 -0.71
C PHE A 574 -27.12 -8.02 -0.35
N ASP A 575 -26.38 -8.65 -1.25
CA ASP A 575 -25.86 -9.99 -1.02
C ASP A 575 -24.68 -9.91 -0.04
N ILE A 576 -24.63 -10.87 0.87
CA ILE A 576 -23.53 -11.05 1.82
C ILE A 576 -22.98 -12.47 1.69
N ASP A 577 -21.75 -12.65 2.16
CA ASP A 577 -21.21 -13.99 2.40
C ASP A 577 -22.15 -14.76 3.35
N SER A 578 -22.45 -16.03 3.03
CA SER A 578 -23.48 -16.82 3.71
C SER A 578 -23.31 -16.86 5.23
N VAL A 579 -24.39 -16.55 5.95
CA VAL A 579 -24.52 -16.67 7.41
C VAL A 579 -25.48 -17.81 7.72
N LEU A 580 -25.11 -18.70 8.63
CA LEU A 580 -26.03 -19.70 9.17
C LEU A 580 -26.46 -19.28 10.56
N ILE A 581 -27.76 -19.28 10.82
CA ILE A 581 -28.33 -19.02 12.15
C ILE A 581 -29.26 -20.16 12.56
N LYS A 582 -29.11 -20.62 13.80
CA LYS A 582 -29.97 -21.61 14.44
C LYS A 582 -30.54 -21.05 15.73
N PHE A 583 -31.84 -20.80 15.75
CA PHE A 583 -32.52 -20.30 16.95
C PHE A 583 -32.65 -21.41 17.99
N LEU A 584 -32.25 -21.13 19.22
CA LEU A 584 -32.27 -22.07 20.34
C LEU A 584 -33.43 -21.78 21.30
N ASP A 585 -33.81 -20.51 21.39
CA ASP A 585 -34.94 -20.00 22.18
C ASP A 585 -35.54 -18.79 21.47
N TYR A 586 -36.87 -18.71 21.35
CA TYR A 586 -37.55 -17.54 20.80
C TYR A 586 -37.59 -16.37 21.80
N GLY A 587 -37.25 -16.59 23.06
CA GLY A 587 -37.34 -15.57 24.10
C GLY A 587 -38.79 -15.16 24.34
N ASP A 588 -39.01 -13.85 24.44
CA ASP A 588 -40.33 -13.22 24.59
C ASP A 588 -40.96 -12.77 23.26
N THR A 589 -40.48 -13.30 22.14
CA THR A 589 -40.81 -12.84 20.79
C THR A 589 -41.74 -13.77 20.03
N ASP A 590 -42.24 -13.31 18.88
CA ASP A 590 -43.07 -14.07 17.94
C ASP A 590 -42.29 -14.71 16.76
N LEU A 591 -40.96 -14.84 16.90
CA LEU A 591 -40.02 -15.32 15.86
C LEU A 591 -40.46 -16.63 15.16
N GLY A 592 -41.00 -17.58 15.92
CA GLY A 592 -41.44 -18.87 15.37
C GLY A 592 -42.64 -18.79 14.41
N THR A 593 -43.32 -17.63 14.35
CA THR A 593 -44.55 -17.46 13.56
C THR A 593 -44.52 -16.24 12.62
N TYR A 594 -43.79 -15.19 12.97
CA TYR A 594 -43.76 -13.96 12.17
C TYR A 594 -43.02 -14.13 10.84
N GLY A 595 -43.53 -13.50 9.78
CA GLY A 595 -42.77 -13.33 8.54
C GLY A 595 -42.36 -14.65 7.86
N GLY A 596 -43.16 -15.70 8.03
CA GLY A 596 -42.86 -17.04 7.51
C GLY A 596 -42.37 -18.03 8.57
N GLY A 597 -42.00 -17.56 9.77
CA GLY A 597 -41.62 -18.39 10.93
C GLY A 597 -40.42 -19.30 10.70
N HIS A 598 -39.68 -19.62 11.77
CA HIS A 598 -38.57 -20.56 11.67
C HIS A 598 -38.50 -21.46 12.91
N PRO A 599 -38.43 -22.79 12.75
CA PRO A 599 -38.40 -23.71 13.89
C PRO A 599 -37.09 -23.61 14.69
N LEU A 600 -37.19 -23.81 16.01
CA LEU A 600 -36.02 -23.97 16.87
C LEU A 600 -35.14 -25.14 16.41
N ASN A 601 -33.84 -25.04 16.72
CA ASN A 601 -32.82 -26.06 16.48
C ASN A 601 -32.64 -26.46 15.01
N THR A 602 -33.08 -25.61 14.07
CA THR A 602 -32.85 -25.79 12.64
C THR A 602 -31.97 -24.67 12.12
N TRP A 603 -30.98 -25.01 11.29
CA TRP A 603 -30.12 -24.04 10.62
C TRP A 603 -30.85 -23.38 9.45
N ILE A 604 -30.69 -22.06 9.35
CA ILE A 604 -31.22 -21.25 8.26
C ILE A 604 -30.04 -20.54 7.63
N GLN A 605 -29.91 -20.68 6.31
CA GLN A 605 -28.95 -19.91 5.52
C GLN A 605 -29.53 -18.55 5.17
N VAL A 606 -28.75 -17.51 5.43
CA VAL A 606 -29.07 -16.13 5.12
C VAL A 606 -27.94 -15.55 4.27
N ASP A 607 -28.26 -15.26 3.01
CA ASP A 607 -27.31 -14.72 2.02
C ASP A 607 -27.54 -13.23 1.73
N ARG A 608 -28.45 -12.59 2.47
CA ARG A 608 -28.81 -11.18 2.27
C ARG A 608 -28.70 -10.36 3.55
N GLY A 609 -28.06 -9.21 3.43
CA GLY A 609 -27.97 -8.18 4.44
C GLY A 609 -28.82 -6.96 4.09
N CYS A 610 -29.10 -6.13 5.07
CA CYS A 610 -29.70 -4.81 4.87
C CYS A 610 -28.96 -3.78 5.71
N LEU A 611 -28.64 -2.63 5.12
CA LEU A 611 -27.98 -1.54 5.83
C LEU A 611 -29.04 -0.62 6.44
N LEU A 612 -29.03 -0.45 7.75
CA LEU A 612 -30.05 0.29 8.49
C LEU A 612 -29.43 1.37 9.40
N ASN A 613 -30.31 2.19 9.99
CA ASN A 613 -30.00 3.18 11.01
C ASN A 613 -28.97 4.22 10.55
N SER A 614 -29.26 4.93 9.45
CA SER A 614 -28.37 5.94 8.87
C SER A 614 -27.00 5.36 8.48
N ARG A 615 -27.00 4.15 7.90
CA ARG A 615 -25.80 3.43 7.45
C ARG A 615 -24.83 3.01 8.57
N ASN A 616 -25.39 2.65 9.72
CA ASN A 616 -24.60 2.22 10.87
C ASN A 616 -24.78 0.75 11.25
N HIS A 617 -25.80 0.05 10.77
CA HIS A 617 -26.07 -1.33 11.19
C HIS A 617 -26.24 -2.24 9.97
N ILE A 618 -25.55 -3.38 9.97
CA ILE A 618 -25.79 -4.45 9.01
C ILE A 618 -26.73 -5.45 9.67
N ALA A 619 -27.93 -5.59 9.12
CA ALA A 619 -28.99 -6.48 9.56
C ALA A 619 -29.10 -7.73 8.70
N LEU A 620 -29.50 -8.86 9.29
CA LEU A 620 -29.92 -10.04 8.54
C LEU A 620 -31.28 -9.81 7.89
N VAL A 621 -31.42 -10.22 6.63
CA VAL A 621 -32.72 -10.25 5.94
C VAL A 621 -33.31 -11.65 6.05
N ASN A 622 -34.54 -11.75 6.55
CA ASN A 622 -35.26 -13.02 6.66
C ASN A 622 -35.52 -13.60 5.26
N PRO A 623 -35.05 -14.82 4.96
CA PRO A 623 -35.18 -15.42 3.65
C PRO A 623 -36.64 -15.75 3.27
N ASN A 624 -37.54 -15.93 4.25
CA ASN A 624 -38.92 -16.35 4.00
C ASN A 624 -39.83 -15.20 3.52
N ASN A 625 -39.52 -13.96 3.89
CA ASN A 625 -40.35 -12.79 3.56
C ASN A 625 -39.53 -11.63 2.95
N ASN A 626 -38.22 -11.82 2.77
CA ASN A 626 -37.29 -10.83 2.26
C ASN A 626 -37.33 -9.50 3.03
N SER A 627 -37.62 -9.53 4.34
CA SER A 627 -37.67 -8.37 5.24
C SER A 627 -36.49 -8.37 6.22
N ALA A 628 -36.00 -7.19 6.62
CA ALA A 628 -35.02 -7.09 7.71
C ALA A 628 -35.65 -7.28 9.10
N ASN A 629 -36.98 -7.36 9.17
CA ASN A 629 -37.71 -7.60 10.41
C ASN A 629 -37.93 -9.11 10.58
N TRP A 630 -37.46 -9.64 11.70
CA TRP A 630 -37.57 -11.04 12.08
C TRP A 630 -38.69 -11.29 13.10
N ILE A 631 -39.10 -10.27 13.85
CA ILE A 631 -40.13 -10.33 14.89
C ILE A 631 -41.06 -9.11 14.77
N SER A 632 -42.30 -9.20 15.26
CA SER A 632 -43.24 -8.07 15.34
C SER A 632 -43.46 -7.56 16.76
N SER A 633 -43.10 -8.36 17.76
CA SER A 633 -43.19 -8.00 19.18
C SER A 633 -42.06 -8.64 20.00
N GLY A 634 -41.70 -8.02 21.13
CA GLY A 634 -40.56 -8.42 21.96
C GLY A 634 -39.26 -7.71 21.57
N ARG A 635 -38.11 -8.23 22.02
CA ARG A 635 -36.78 -7.68 21.69
C ARG A 635 -35.86 -8.79 21.21
N ALA A 636 -35.04 -8.51 20.19
CA ALA A 636 -34.08 -9.48 19.67
C ALA A 636 -33.10 -9.98 20.75
N SER A 637 -32.80 -9.17 21.77
CA SER A 637 -31.93 -9.56 22.88
C SER A 637 -32.45 -10.70 23.76
N THR A 638 -33.73 -11.06 23.70
CA THR A 638 -34.25 -12.24 24.43
C THR A 638 -34.12 -13.53 23.62
N ILE A 639 -33.80 -13.43 22.33
CA ILE A 639 -33.58 -14.57 21.43
C ILE A 639 -32.17 -15.11 21.67
N ARG A 640 -32.08 -16.39 22.03
CA ARG A 640 -30.82 -17.12 22.06
C ARG A 640 -30.63 -17.87 20.75
N ALA A 641 -29.47 -17.70 20.12
CA ALA A 641 -29.15 -18.34 18.85
C ALA A 641 -27.72 -18.89 18.83
N GLN A 642 -27.48 -19.83 17.92
CA GLN A 642 -26.15 -20.21 17.47
C GLN A 642 -25.92 -19.65 16.07
N ILE A 643 -24.74 -19.11 15.82
CA ILE A 643 -24.37 -18.52 14.53
C ILE A 643 -23.10 -19.17 13.98
N ILE A 644 -23.06 -19.31 12.65
CA ILE A 644 -21.84 -19.55 11.88
C ILE A 644 -21.74 -18.39 10.89
N MET A 645 -20.72 -17.54 11.03
CA MET A 645 -20.56 -16.36 10.17
C MET A 645 -19.10 -16.07 9.82
N PRO A 646 -18.81 -15.68 8.58
CA PRO A 646 -17.48 -15.24 8.20
C PRO A 646 -17.18 -13.85 8.79
N THR A 647 -16.10 -13.76 9.55
CA THR A 647 -15.56 -12.53 10.16
C THR A 647 -14.17 -12.21 9.62
N GLN A 648 -13.66 -11.00 9.88
CA GLN A 648 -12.27 -10.66 9.51
C GLN A 648 -11.29 -11.22 10.54
N TYR A 649 -10.28 -11.97 10.08
CA TYR A 649 -9.21 -12.42 10.96
C TYR A 649 -8.21 -11.29 11.25
N GLN A 650 -8.41 -10.56 12.36
CA GLN A 650 -7.49 -9.55 12.94
C GLN A 650 -7.00 -8.42 11.97
N GLY A 651 -7.51 -8.36 10.75
CA GLY A 651 -7.13 -7.42 9.70
C GLY A 651 -5.98 -7.87 8.79
N CYS A 652 -5.53 -9.13 8.89
CA CYS A 652 -4.43 -9.63 8.07
C CYS A 652 -4.78 -9.59 6.57
N GLU A 653 -3.87 -9.10 5.72
CA GLU A 653 -4.13 -8.95 4.28
C GLU A 653 -2.99 -9.47 3.39
N PHE A 654 -3.37 -10.07 2.27
CA PHE A 654 -2.46 -10.67 1.30
C PHE A 654 -2.93 -10.40 -0.13
N ASP A 655 -2.01 -10.38 -1.10
CA ASP A 655 -2.34 -10.29 -2.53
C ASP A 655 -2.74 -11.69 -3.05
N VAL A 656 -1.94 -12.70 -2.69
CA VAL A 656 -2.31 -14.12 -2.80
C VAL A 656 -2.67 -14.62 -1.42
N LEU A 657 -3.96 -14.89 -1.19
CA LEU A 657 -4.48 -15.29 0.10
C LEU A 657 -4.23 -16.79 0.33
N PRO A 658 -3.75 -17.19 1.53
CA PRO A 658 -3.73 -18.57 1.97
C PRO A 658 -5.15 -18.94 2.43
N TYR A 659 -6.01 -19.25 1.47
CA TYR A 659 -7.44 -19.41 1.67
C TYR A 659 -7.79 -20.81 2.17
N VAL A 660 -8.91 -20.91 2.88
CA VAL A 660 -9.40 -22.18 3.41
C VAL A 660 -10.90 -22.28 3.18
N ASP A 661 -11.32 -23.31 2.47
CA ASP A 661 -12.73 -23.72 2.41
C ASP A 661 -12.97 -24.71 3.56
N ILE A 662 -13.99 -24.41 4.38
CA ILE A 662 -14.48 -25.28 5.44
C ILE A 662 -15.64 -26.08 4.88
N ILE A 663 -15.50 -27.41 4.87
CA ILE A 663 -16.43 -28.34 4.24
C ILE A 663 -17.02 -29.24 5.33
N GLY A 664 -18.34 -29.40 5.34
CA GLY A 664 -19.04 -30.17 6.37
C GLY A 664 -20.45 -29.65 6.60
N SER A 665 -21.26 -30.41 7.33
CA SER A 665 -22.57 -29.94 7.81
C SER A 665 -22.39 -28.88 8.90
N ALA A 666 -23.36 -27.97 9.02
CA ALA A 666 -23.33 -26.89 10.01
C ALA A 666 -23.20 -27.42 11.45
N ASP A 667 -23.89 -28.50 11.79
CA ASP A 667 -23.81 -29.11 13.13
C ASP A 667 -22.45 -29.73 13.41
N ASN A 668 -21.85 -30.44 12.45
CA ASN A 668 -20.54 -31.06 12.67
C ASN A 668 -19.45 -30.00 12.74
N ILE A 669 -19.51 -28.98 11.88
CA ILE A 669 -18.58 -27.84 11.94
C ILE A 669 -18.69 -27.13 13.29
N ALA A 670 -19.91 -26.88 13.78
CA ALA A 670 -20.13 -26.25 15.08
C ALA A 670 -19.64 -27.09 16.26
N ALA A 671 -19.75 -28.43 16.17
CA ALA A 671 -19.24 -29.35 17.17
C ALA A 671 -17.70 -29.43 17.16
N THR A 672 -17.09 -29.47 15.98
CA THR A 672 -15.64 -29.58 15.80
C THR A 672 -14.90 -28.28 16.14
N PHE A 673 -15.48 -27.12 15.81
CA PHE A 673 -14.86 -25.82 16.00
C PHE A 673 -15.75 -24.86 16.81
N PRO A 674 -16.05 -25.15 18.09
CA PRO A 674 -17.02 -24.37 18.88
C PRO A 674 -16.64 -22.90 19.08
N ASN A 675 -15.38 -22.52 18.82
CA ASN A 675 -14.87 -21.15 18.91
C ASN A 675 -14.63 -20.49 17.55
N GLY A 676 -14.99 -21.17 16.45
CA GLY A 676 -14.66 -20.79 15.09
C GLY A 676 -13.34 -21.36 14.57
N VAL A 677 -13.05 -21.10 13.30
CA VAL A 677 -11.88 -21.61 12.57
C VAL A 677 -11.55 -20.69 11.39
N VAL A 678 -10.27 -20.59 11.02
CA VAL A 678 -9.84 -19.85 9.82
C VAL A 678 -10.45 -20.46 8.57
N GLY A 679 -10.87 -19.61 7.63
CA GLY A 679 -11.54 -20.01 6.41
C GLY A 679 -12.99 -19.55 6.34
N GLN A 680 -13.63 -19.88 5.23
CA GLN A 680 -15.05 -19.64 4.98
C GLN A 680 -15.76 -20.97 4.75
N TRP A 681 -16.95 -21.12 5.34
CA TRP A 681 -17.81 -22.26 5.05
C TRP A 681 -18.21 -22.28 3.57
N ASN A 682 -18.10 -23.44 2.94
CA ASN A 682 -18.48 -23.62 1.55
C ASN A 682 -19.95 -24.10 1.46
N PRO A 683 -20.89 -23.26 1.00
CA PRO A 683 -22.31 -23.61 0.94
C PRO A 683 -22.66 -24.54 -0.25
N ASN A 684 -21.73 -24.79 -1.17
CA ASN A 684 -22.03 -25.50 -2.42
C ASN A 684 -22.23 -27.01 -2.24
N HIS A 685 -21.78 -27.59 -1.12
CA HIS A 685 -21.88 -29.03 -0.89
C HIS A 685 -21.80 -29.39 0.60
N ILE A 686 -22.69 -30.29 1.02
CA ILE A 686 -22.62 -30.95 2.31
C ILE A 686 -22.15 -32.39 2.04
N PRO A 687 -21.03 -32.84 2.65
CA PRO A 687 -20.53 -34.20 2.48
C PRO A 687 -21.60 -35.27 2.74
N ASP A 688 -21.85 -36.11 1.75
CA ASP A 688 -22.82 -37.20 1.77
C ASP A 688 -22.22 -38.56 1.35
N GLY A 689 -20.91 -38.60 1.06
CA GLY A 689 -20.21 -39.78 0.59
C GLY A 689 -20.44 -40.14 -0.87
N SER A 690 -21.19 -39.36 -1.64
CA SER A 690 -21.38 -39.56 -3.08
C SER A 690 -20.08 -39.43 -3.87
N GLY A 691 -19.14 -38.62 -3.37
CA GLY A 691 -17.93 -38.22 -4.09
C GLY A 691 -18.20 -37.26 -5.25
N GLU A 692 -19.38 -36.64 -5.30
CA GLU A 692 -19.71 -35.65 -6.31
C GLU A 692 -18.77 -34.44 -6.28
N ARG A 693 -18.59 -33.82 -7.45
CA ARG A 693 -17.77 -32.62 -7.58
C ARG A 693 -18.58 -31.41 -7.17
N PHE A 694 -17.96 -30.53 -6.39
CA PHE A 694 -18.54 -29.23 -6.04
C PHE A 694 -17.53 -28.10 -6.21
N ALA A 695 -18.04 -26.89 -6.35
CA ALA A 695 -17.23 -25.70 -6.60
C ALA A 695 -16.60 -25.15 -5.31
N LEU A 696 -15.34 -24.72 -5.39
CA LEU A 696 -14.71 -23.90 -4.36
C LEU A 696 -15.33 -22.51 -4.31
N THR A 697 -15.28 -21.87 -3.15
CA THR A 697 -15.87 -20.52 -2.96
C THR A 697 -15.07 -19.41 -3.65
N LYS A 698 -13.76 -19.60 -3.85
CA LYS A 698 -12.88 -18.65 -4.55
C LYS A 698 -12.11 -19.32 -5.68
N LYS A 699 -11.65 -18.52 -6.64
CA LYS A 699 -10.87 -19.01 -7.78
C LYS A 699 -9.48 -19.45 -7.32
N ALA A 700 -9.19 -20.74 -7.38
CA ALA A 700 -7.87 -21.28 -7.04
C ALA A 700 -6.80 -20.87 -8.07
N VAL A 701 -5.59 -20.55 -7.60
CA VAL A 701 -4.44 -20.15 -8.42
C VAL A 701 -3.67 -21.37 -8.95
N SER A 702 -3.49 -22.42 -8.14
CA SER A 702 -2.83 -23.68 -8.52
C SER A 702 -3.25 -24.81 -7.56
N GLY A 703 -3.13 -26.07 -7.99
CA GLY A 703 -3.45 -27.26 -7.17
C GLY A 703 -2.26 -28.03 -6.61
N ASP A 704 -1.02 -27.56 -6.84
CA ASP A 704 0.20 -28.35 -6.57
C ASP A 704 0.66 -28.31 -5.09
N ASN A 705 0.00 -27.52 -4.22
CA ASN A 705 0.34 -27.38 -2.80
C ASN A 705 -0.85 -27.63 -1.86
N ASP A 706 -1.85 -28.35 -2.36
CA ASP A 706 -3.11 -28.55 -1.66
C ASP A 706 -2.97 -29.56 -0.51
N LEU A 707 -3.08 -29.06 0.72
CA LEU A 707 -3.28 -29.90 1.90
C LEU A 707 -4.76 -29.92 2.21
N VAL A 708 -5.29 -31.10 2.52
CA VAL A 708 -6.54 -31.21 3.27
C VAL A 708 -6.25 -31.81 4.63
N THR A 709 -6.88 -31.25 5.64
CA THR A 709 -7.02 -31.90 6.94
C THR A 709 -8.49 -32.20 7.16
N PHE A 710 -8.83 -33.43 7.50
CA PHE A 710 -10.23 -33.84 7.69
C PHE A 710 -10.40 -34.64 8.97
N TYR A 711 -11.57 -34.49 9.57
CA TYR A 711 -11.97 -35.14 10.80
C TYR A 711 -12.88 -36.32 10.45
N ASN A 712 -12.45 -37.53 10.84
CA ASN A 712 -13.12 -38.78 10.57
C ASN A 712 -13.52 -39.45 11.88
N GLY A 713 -14.76 -39.24 12.33
CA GLY A 713 -15.34 -39.79 13.55
C GLY A 713 -14.73 -39.26 14.86
N GLU A 714 -13.45 -39.56 15.10
CA GLU A 714 -12.76 -39.30 16.38
C GLU A 714 -11.37 -38.66 16.22
N GLN A 715 -10.78 -38.69 15.02
CA GLN A 715 -9.39 -38.28 14.80
C GLN A 715 -9.29 -37.35 13.60
N TRP A 716 -8.29 -36.49 13.62
CA TRP A 716 -7.90 -35.70 12.46
C TRP A 716 -6.86 -36.45 11.62
N GLU A 717 -7.09 -36.47 10.33
CA GLU A 717 -6.21 -37.04 9.32
C GLU A 717 -5.80 -35.97 8.32
N SER A 718 -4.75 -36.24 7.54
CA SER A 718 -4.28 -35.35 6.49
C SER A 718 -3.99 -36.11 5.22
N SER A 719 -4.19 -35.45 4.08
CA SER A 719 -3.81 -35.98 2.78
C SER A 719 -3.27 -34.85 1.90
N GLU A 720 -2.22 -35.14 1.14
CA GLU A 720 -1.61 -34.21 0.19
C GLU A 720 -2.15 -34.48 -1.22
N SER A 721 -2.46 -33.44 -1.99
CA SER A 721 -2.95 -33.56 -3.38
C SER A 721 -4.26 -34.37 -3.55
N ALA A 722 -5.05 -34.50 -2.50
CA ALA A 722 -6.13 -35.48 -2.40
C ALA A 722 -7.45 -35.10 -3.10
N MET A 723 -7.59 -33.85 -3.54
CA MET A 723 -8.92 -33.29 -3.87
C MET A 723 -9.28 -33.26 -5.36
N ASN A 724 -8.37 -33.69 -6.22
CA ASN A 724 -8.57 -33.73 -7.68
C ASN A 724 -9.14 -32.38 -8.20
N LEU A 725 -8.45 -31.29 -7.87
CA LEU A 725 -8.83 -29.93 -8.29
C LEU A 725 -8.85 -29.84 -9.82
N VAL A 726 -9.99 -29.40 -10.36
CA VAL A 726 -10.11 -29.07 -11.79
C VAL A 726 -10.20 -27.56 -11.88
N ALA A 727 -9.08 -26.92 -12.24
CA ALA A 727 -8.94 -25.46 -12.27
C ALA A 727 -9.94 -24.79 -13.24
N GLN A 728 -10.36 -25.47 -14.31
CA GLN A 728 -11.30 -24.95 -15.30
C GLN A 728 -12.69 -24.75 -14.69
N SER A 729 -13.22 -25.75 -13.99
CA SER A 729 -14.52 -25.68 -13.32
C SER A 729 -14.43 -25.20 -11.87
N ASN A 730 -13.23 -24.92 -11.38
CA ASN A 730 -12.94 -24.51 -10.01
C ASN A 730 -13.59 -25.45 -8.97
N SER A 731 -13.52 -26.75 -9.23
CA SER A 731 -14.20 -27.78 -8.44
C SER A 731 -13.25 -28.81 -7.87
N ILE A 732 -13.66 -29.49 -6.81
CA ILE A 732 -12.96 -30.59 -6.15
C ILE A 732 -13.91 -31.77 -5.90
N SER A 733 -13.36 -32.97 -5.68
CA SER A 733 -14.11 -34.16 -5.27
C SER A 733 -13.21 -35.18 -4.59
N HIS A 734 -13.70 -35.79 -3.52
CA HIS A 734 -13.06 -36.95 -2.92
C HIS A 734 -14.06 -37.81 -2.15
N PRO A 735 -14.29 -39.09 -2.53
CA PRO A 735 -15.38 -39.89 -1.98
C PRO A 735 -15.20 -40.26 -0.51
N THR A 736 -13.96 -40.43 -0.03
CA THR A 736 -13.71 -40.85 1.36
C THR A 736 -13.49 -39.69 2.32
N ILE A 737 -12.98 -38.56 1.83
CA ILE A 737 -12.76 -37.37 2.68
C ILE A 737 -14.08 -36.63 2.85
N PHE A 738 -14.91 -36.61 1.81
CA PHE A 738 -16.27 -36.06 1.86
C PHE A 738 -17.32 -37.16 2.10
N ALA A 739 -16.96 -38.17 2.89
CA ALA A 739 -17.93 -39.08 3.47
C ALA A 739 -18.91 -38.31 4.37
N GLN A 740 -20.10 -38.88 4.56
CA GLN A 740 -21.08 -38.35 5.49
C GLN A 740 -20.43 -38.13 6.86
N ASP A 741 -20.83 -37.04 7.51
CA ASP A 741 -20.39 -36.59 8.83
C ASP A 741 -18.96 -36.03 8.96
N ASN A 742 -18.12 -36.13 7.92
CA ASN A 742 -16.78 -35.56 7.97
C ASN A 742 -16.79 -34.02 7.95
N VAL A 743 -15.80 -33.44 8.63
CA VAL A 743 -15.45 -32.01 8.53
C VAL A 743 -14.06 -31.90 7.92
N ALA A 744 -13.88 -31.08 6.88
CA ALA A 744 -12.61 -30.89 6.21
C ALA A 744 -12.23 -29.41 6.09
N LEU A 745 -10.93 -29.15 6.21
CA LEU A 745 -10.30 -27.88 5.90
C LEU A 745 -9.43 -28.09 4.66
N TYR A 746 -9.80 -27.45 3.56
CA TYR A 746 -9.06 -27.51 2.30
C TYR A 746 -8.29 -26.20 2.09
N TYR A 747 -6.97 -26.30 2.09
CA TYR A 747 -6.05 -25.17 2.00
C TYR A 747 -5.63 -24.95 0.55
N TYR A 748 -5.86 -23.75 0.01
CA TYR A 748 -5.50 -23.38 -1.36
C TYR A 748 -5.17 -21.89 -1.48
N GLU A 749 -4.57 -21.49 -2.58
CA GLU A 749 -4.26 -20.09 -2.86
C GLU A 749 -5.29 -19.44 -3.78
N THR A 750 -5.69 -18.21 -3.47
CA THR A 750 -6.56 -17.39 -4.33
C THR A 750 -6.04 -15.96 -4.42
N LYS A 751 -6.27 -15.29 -5.56
CA LYS A 751 -5.91 -13.87 -5.71
C LYS A 751 -6.94 -12.97 -5.04
N ALA A 752 -6.48 -11.87 -4.46
CA ALA A 752 -7.33 -10.82 -3.93
C ALA A 752 -8.10 -10.11 -5.07
N ASN A 753 -9.27 -9.56 -4.72
CA ASN A 753 -10.05 -8.72 -5.62
C ASN A 753 -9.26 -7.44 -5.94
N SER A 754 -8.93 -7.24 -7.21
CA SER A 754 -8.15 -6.07 -7.68
C SER A 754 -8.99 -4.82 -7.93
N THR A 755 -10.30 -4.91 -7.78
CA THR A 755 -11.25 -3.81 -7.90
C THR A 755 -12.10 -3.67 -6.65
N THR A 756 -12.59 -2.46 -6.39
CA THR A 756 -13.48 -2.15 -5.27
C THR A 756 -14.61 -1.24 -5.73
N PRO A 757 -15.83 -1.36 -5.17
CA PRO A 757 -16.94 -0.46 -5.47
C PRO A 757 -16.55 1.02 -5.31
N ALA A 758 -16.96 1.84 -6.28
CA ALA A 758 -16.68 3.28 -6.31
C ALA A 758 -17.90 4.08 -6.74
N SER A 759 -17.91 5.36 -6.39
CA SER A 759 -18.81 6.33 -7.05
C SER A 759 -18.27 6.71 -8.43
N LEU A 760 -19.18 6.96 -9.37
CA LEU A 760 -18.85 7.51 -10.67
C LEU A 760 -18.03 8.79 -10.53
N SER A 761 -16.84 8.80 -11.13
CA SER A 761 -15.89 9.91 -11.06
C SER A 761 -15.73 10.59 -12.42
N SER A 762 -15.19 11.82 -12.40
CA SER A 762 -14.82 12.52 -13.63
C SER A 762 -13.68 11.78 -14.35
N LEU A 763 -13.82 11.70 -15.66
CA LEU A 763 -12.87 11.14 -16.59
C LEU A 763 -11.70 12.09 -16.80
N VAL A 764 -10.51 11.53 -16.97
CA VAL A 764 -9.29 12.27 -17.36
C VAL A 764 -8.66 11.76 -18.65
N SER A 765 -9.27 10.72 -19.24
CA SER A 765 -9.00 10.19 -20.57
C SER A 765 -10.28 10.19 -21.39
N ASP A 766 -10.16 9.95 -22.69
CA ASP A 766 -11.30 9.55 -23.51
C ASP A 766 -11.90 8.25 -22.98
N VAL A 767 -13.19 8.06 -23.26
CA VAL A 767 -13.91 6.83 -22.93
C VAL A 767 -13.40 5.72 -23.86
N SER A 768 -13.05 4.56 -23.30
CA SER A 768 -12.47 3.44 -24.07
C SER A 768 -13.53 2.50 -24.65
N LYS A 769 -13.12 1.28 -25.00
CA LYS A 769 -13.95 0.18 -25.47
C LYS A 769 -14.71 -0.48 -24.32
N VAL A 770 -15.72 -1.26 -24.66
CA VAL A 770 -16.37 -2.19 -23.73
C VAL A 770 -15.64 -3.52 -23.83
N TRP A 771 -15.04 -3.96 -22.72
CA TRP A 771 -14.53 -5.31 -22.57
C TRP A 771 -15.66 -6.26 -22.23
N CYS A 772 -15.63 -7.49 -22.75
CA CYS A 772 -16.56 -8.55 -22.38
C CYS A 772 -15.82 -9.88 -22.23
N GLY A 773 -16.13 -10.63 -21.16
CA GLY A 773 -15.48 -11.91 -20.87
C GLY A 773 -16.36 -12.88 -20.09
N ASN A 774 -16.18 -14.17 -20.35
CA ASN A 774 -16.87 -15.28 -19.68
C ASN A 774 -15.97 -16.52 -19.44
N ASP A 775 -14.64 -16.37 -19.60
CA ASP A 775 -13.68 -17.48 -19.60
C ASP A 775 -13.13 -17.78 -18.19
N ALA A 776 -12.98 -19.07 -17.87
CA ALA A 776 -12.46 -19.51 -16.58
C ALA A 776 -10.93 -19.46 -16.44
N ARG A 777 -10.17 -19.19 -17.50
CA ARG A 777 -8.69 -19.10 -17.45
C ARG A 777 -8.26 -17.75 -16.89
N ALA A 778 -7.27 -17.78 -15.99
CA ALA A 778 -6.71 -16.58 -15.37
C ALA A 778 -6.18 -15.55 -16.40
N SER A 779 -5.62 -16.02 -17.52
CA SER A 779 -5.11 -15.17 -18.61
C SER A 779 -6.19 -14.57 -19.53
N PHE A 780 -7.46 -14.95 -19.35
CA PHE A 780 -8.59 -14.51 -20.17
C PHE A 780 -9.63 -13.70 -19.38
N GLY A 781 -9.25 -13.16 -18.22
CA GLY A 781 -10.12 -12.28 -17.43
C GLY A 781 -10.85 -12.94 -16.27
N ALA A 782 -10.57 -14.21 -15.94
CA ALA A 782 -11.27 -14.90 -14.85
C ALA A 782 -11.16 -14.18 -13.50
N ASN A 783 -9.98 -13.65 -13.17
CA ASN A 783 -9.74 -12.90 -11.94
C ASN A 783 -10.42 -11.52 -11.97
N LEU A 784 -10.46 -10.86 -13.13
CA LEU A 784 -11.18 -9.59 -13.30
C LEU A 784 -12.69 -9.79 -13.15
N GLN A 785 -13.25 -10.81 -13.82
CA GLN A 785 -14.66 -11.19 -13.68
C GLN A 785 -15.00 -11.52 -12.23
N THR A 786 -14.16 -12.31 -11.55
CA THR A 786 -14.34 -12.64 -10.13
C THR A 786 -14.31 -11.36 -9.28
N SER A 787 -13.39 -10.44 -9.54
CA SER A 787 -13.30 -9.18 -8.77
C SER A 787 -14.46 -8.20 -9.03
N LEU A 788 -15.05 -8.21 -10.23
CA LEU A 788 -16.18 -7.33 -10.56
C LEU A 788 -17.52 -7.91 -10.09
N LEU A 789 -17.67 -9.24 -10.11
CA LEU A 789 -18.94 -9.92 -9.84
C LEU A 789 -19.03 -10.64 -8.50
N ASP A 790 -17.89 -10.97 -7.89
CA ASP A 790 -17.76 -11.96 -6.81
C ASP A 790 -18.27 -13.36 -7.17
N LYS A 791 -18.21 -13.71 -8.46
CA LYS A 791 -18.61 -15.01 -9.00
C LYS A 791 -17.48 -15.62 -9.80
N VAL A 792 -17.18 -16.88 -9.55
CA VAL A 792 -16.09 -17.59 -10.23
C VAL A 792 -16.55 -18.12 -11.59
N PRO A 793 -15.89 -17.77 -12.71
CA PRO A 793 -16.18 -18.39 -14.00
C PRO A 793 -15.70 -19.85 -14.05
N THR A 794 -16.52 -20.71 -14.64
CA THR A 794 -16.37 -22.18 -14.60
C THR A 794 -16.32 -22.87 -15.98
N SER A 795 -16.35 -22.10 -17.08
CA SER A 795 -16.32 -22.64 -18.44
C SER A 795 -15.12 -22.14 -19.24
N ILE A 796 -14.58 -23.01 -20.08
CA ILE A 796 -13.59 -22.67 -21.13
C ILE A 796 -14.10 -23.07 -22.53
N THR A 797 -15.32 -23.59 -22.61
CA THR A 797 -15.87 -24.22 -23.80
C THR A 797 -16.60 -23.16 -24.61
N TYR A 798 -16.03 -22.81 -25.77
CA TYR A 798 -16.52 -21.75 -26.65
C TYR A 798 -16.55 -20.35 -26.01
N THR A 799 -15.84 -20.14 -24.90
CA THR A 799 -15.75 -18.86 -24.20
C THR A 799 -14.86 -17.85 -24.92
N THR A 800 -15.07 -16.56 -24.67
CA THR A 800 -14.36 -15.45 -25.32
C THR A 800 -13.99 -14.36 -24.32
N ASN A 801 -12.90 -13.67 -24.62
CA ASN A 801 -12.53 -12.38 -24.05
C ASN A 801 -12.32 -11.42 -25.23
N ALA A 802 -13.15 -10.39 -25.33
CA ALA A 802 -13.11 -9.46 -26.45
C ALA A 802 -13.36 -8.02 -26.02
N SER A 803 -13.18 -7.09 -26.96
CA SER A 803 -13.57 -5.69 -26.78
C SER A 803 -14.28 -5.16 -27.99
N VAL A 804 -15.39 -4.47 -27.77
CA VAL A 804 -16.20 -3.83 -28.81
C VAL A 804 -16.15 -2.30 -28.69
N PRO A 805 -16.24 -1.56 -29.80
CA PRO A 805 -16.30 -0.10 -29.74
C PRO A 805 -17.63 0.39 -29.17
N LEU A 806 -17.60 1.61 -28.64
CA LEU A 806 -18.81 2.36 -28.32
C LEU A 806 -19.49 2.83 -29.61
N THR A 807 -20.82 2.83 -29.61
CA THR A 807 -21.66 3.43 -30.66
C THR A 807 -22.19 4.79 -30.23
N GLN A 808 -22.33 5.02 -28.93
CA GLN A 808 -22.76 6.29 -28.35
C GLN A 808 -22.17 6.44 -26.94
N ALA A 809 -21.73 7.65 -26.58
CA ALA A 809 -21.43 8.03 -25.21
C ALA A 809 -21.62 9.54 -25.04
N SER A 810 -22.42 9.93 -24.05
CA SER A 810 -22.66 11.33 -23.71
C SER A 810 -21.77 11.77 -22.56
N ILE A 811 -21.03 12.86 -22.78
CA ILE A 811 -20.05 13.40 -21.83
C ILE A 811 -20.45 14.83 -21.47
N LEU A 812 -20.59 15.11 -20.18
CA LEU A 812 -20.85 16.45 -19.65
C LEU A 812 -19.91 16.74 -18.48
N GLY A 813 -19.16 17.84 -18.55
CA GLY A 813 -18.24 18.24 -17.47
C GLY A 813 -17.17 17.19 -17.16
N ASN A 814 -16.66 16.50 -18.20
CA ASN A 814 -15.76 15.35 -18.10
C ASN A 814 -16.36 14.13 -17.36
N GLY A 815 -17.68 14.05 -17.15
CA GLY A 815 -18.34 12.88 -16.59
C GLY A 815 -19.23 12.17 -17.61
N LEU A 816 -19.47 10.87 -17.41
CA LEU A 816 -20.51 10.14 -18.14
C LEU A 816 -21.90 10.58 -17.64
N VAL A 817 -22.83 10.81 -18.57
CA VAL A 817 -24.21 11.25 -18.26
C VAL A 817 -25.07 10.03 -17.93
N ARG A 818 -25.63 9.97 -16.70
CA ARG A 818 -26.44 8.82 -16.26
C ARG A 818 -27.69 8.60 -17.08
N ASP A 819 -28.39 9.68 -17.43
CA ASP A 819 -29.66 9.61 -18.16
C ASP A 819 -29.46 9.26 -19.66
N GLU A 820 -28.21 9.24 -20.12
CA GLU A 820 -27.81 8.91 -21.48
C GLU A 820 -26.70 7.85 -21.46
N GLU A 821 -27.05 6.65 -20.99
CA GLU A 821 -26.13 5.51 -20.84
C GLU A 821 -25.31 5.25 -22.12
N PRO A 822 -23.99 5.01 -22.01
CA PRO A 822 -23.16 4.62 -23.14
C PRO A 822 -23.70 3.36 -23.82
N LYS A 823 -23.70 3.37 -25.15
CA LYS A 823 -24.09 2.23 -25.98
C LYS A 823 -22.86 1.66 -26.68
N HIS A 824 -22.89 0.36 -26.93
CA HIS A 824 -21.81 -0.34 -27.63
C HIS A 824 -22.31 -1.10 -28.86
N ALA A 825 -21.38 -1.46 -29.74
CA ALA A 825 -21.68 -2.37 -30.84
C ALA A 825 -22.10 -3.74 -30.31
N LEU A 826 -22.78 -4.54 -31.15
CA LEU A 826 -23.13 -5.93 -30.83
C LEU A 826 -21.91 -6.68 -30.26
N LEU A 827 -22.11 -7.36 -29.13
CA LEU A 827 -21.09 -8.24 -28.58
C LEU A 827 -20.79 -9.36 -29.59
N PRO A 828 -19.54 -9.82 -29.69
CA PRO A 828 -19.23 -11.01 -30.46
C PRO A 828 -19.93 -12.23 -29.84
N HIS A 829 -19.99 -13.33 -30.59
CA HIS A 829 -20.48 -14.59 -30.04
C HIS A 829 -19.57 -15.04 -28.89
N LEU A 830 -20.05 -14.92 -27.64
CA LEU A 830 -19.29 -15.28 -26.44
C LEU A 830 -19.32 -16.79 -26.15
N GLY A 831 -20.10 -17.57 -26.90
CA GLY A 831 -20.37 -19.00 -26.68
C GLY A 831 -20.88 -19.30 -25.27
N GLY A 832 -20.43 -20.43 -24.68
CA GLY A 832 -20.86 -20.88 -23.35
C GLY A 832 -22.00 -21.92 -23.36
N VAL A 833 -22.37 -22.36 -22.16
CA VAL A 833 -23.48 -23.28 -21.87
C VAL A 833 -24.49 -22.62 -20.93
N LEU A 834 -25.74 -23.10 -20.96
CA LEU A 834 -26.84 -22.52 -20.17
C LEU A 834 -26.44 -22.37 -18.69
N GLY A 835 -26.69 -21.19 -18.13
CA GLY A 835 -26.30 -20.82 -16.76
C GLY A 835 -24.88 -20.27 -16.62
N ASN A 836 -24.07 -20.22 -17.68
CA ASN A 836 -22.77 -19.54 -17.62
C ASN A 836 -22.93 -18.05 -17.35
N ILE A 837 -21.95 -17.51 -16.63
CA ILE A 837 -21.89 -16.12 -16.20
C ILE A 837 -20.70 -15.46 -16.89
N GLY A 838 -20.90 -14.23 -17.35
CA GLY A 838 -19.90 -13.35 -17.90
C GLY A 838 -20.10 -11.92 -17.40
N CYS A 839 -19.32 -10.99 -17.90
CA CYS A 839 -19.58 -9.57 -17.69
C CYS A 839 -19.15 -8.74 -18.88
N LYS A 840 -19.72 -7.53 -18.96
CA LYS A 840 -19.24 -6.44 -19.81
C LYS A 840 -18.82 -5.27 -18.93
N ALA A 841 -17.72 -4.62 -19.28
CA ALA A 841 -17.19 -3.47 -18.55
C ALA A 841 -16.62 -2.43 -19.52
N LEU A 842 -17.17 -1.23 -19.46
CA LEU A 842 -16.55 -0.02 -19.96
C LEU A 842 -15.47 0.43 -18.99
N TYR A 843 -14.25 0.59 -19.47
CA TYR A 843 -13.13 1.05 -18.65
C TYR A 843 -12.67 2.45 -19.04
N SER A 844 -12.30 3.23 -18.04
CA SER A 844 -11.89 4.64 -18.21
C SER A 844 -10.88 5.04 -17.15
N LEU A 845 -10.10 6.09 -17.42
CA LEU A 845 -9.15 6.65 -16.46
C LEU A 845 -9.80 7.78 -15.65
N THR A 846 -9.67 7.71 -14.33
CA THR A 846 -10.19 8.72 -13.40
C THR A 846 -9.11 9.19 -12.44
N VAL A 847 -9.36 10.31 -11.76
CA VAL A 847 -8.47 10.86 -10.74
C VAL A 847 -9.18 10.91 -9.40
N LYS A 848 -8.49 10.44 -8.37
CA LYS A 848 -8.91 10.51 -6.97
C LYS A 848 -7.68 10.85 -6.14
N ASN A 849 -7.77 11.90 -5.32
CA ASN A 849 -6.72 12.33 -4.40
C ASN A 849 -5.35 12.55 -5.09
N GLY A 850 -5.33 13.12 -6.31
CA GLY A 850 -4.10 13.33 -7.08
C GLY A 850 -3.48 12.07 -7.70
N LEU A 851 -4.19 10.94 -7.72
CA LEU A 851 -3.72 9.67 -8.26
C LEU A 851 -4.66 9.15 -9.35
N TYR A 852 -4.09 8.46 -10.34
CA TYR A 852 -4.84 7.80 -11.41
C TYR A 852 -5.39 6.44 -10.95
N TYR A 853 -6.62 6.15 -11.36
CA TYR A 853 -7.30 4.87 -11.16
C TYR A 853 -8.00 4.43 -12.46
N VAL A 854 -8.06 3.13 -12.72
CA VAL A 854 -8.97 2.60 -13.75
C VAL A 854 -10.34 2.41 -13.13
N GLN A 855 -11.37 3.01 -13.71
CA GLN A 855 -12.76 2.81 -13.32
C GLN A 855 -13.46 1.88 -14.34
N PHE A 856 -14.23 0.94 -13.84
CA PHE A 856 -15.03 -0.03 -14.60
C PHE A 856 -16.51 0.22 -14.35
N ASN A 857 -17.28 0.43 -15.41
CA ASN A 857 -18.74 0.54 -15.37
C ASN A 857 -19.33 -0.57 -16.21
N GLY A 858 -20.29 -1.34 -15.70
CA GLY A 858 -20.71 -2.53 -16.40
C GLY A 858 -21.81 -3.33 -15.74
N SER A 859 -22.06 -4.50 -16.31
CA SER A 859 -23.03 -5.45 -15.79
C SER A 859 -22.56 -6.89 -15.95
N GLU A 860 -23.09 -7.75 -15.09
CA GLU A 860 -23.13 -9.18 -15.31
C GLU A 860 -23.90 -9.51 -16.59
N LEU A 861 -23.47 -10.57 -17.26
CA LEU A 861 -24.14 -11.21 -18.38
C LEU A 861 -24.44 -12.64 -17.97
N LYS A 862 -25.64 -13.14 -18.30
CA LYS A 862 -26.03 -14.51 -18.00
C LYS A 862 -26.52 -15.20 -19.25
N PHE A 863 -25.88 -16.31 -19.61
CA PHE A 863 -26.31 -17.10 -20.75
C PHE A 863 -27.53 -17.93 -20.37
N ASP A 864 -28.70 -17.50 -20.83
CA ASP A 864 -29.98 -18.09 -20.44
C ASP A 864 -30.98 -18.10 -21.61
N LYS A 865 -32.11 -18.75 -21.39
CA LYS A 865 -33.29 -18.61 -22.24
C LYS A 865 -34.06 -17.35 -21.85
N PRO A 866 -34.56 -16.55 -22.81
CA PRO A 866 -35.37 -15.40 -22.48
C PRO A 866 -36.72 -15.83 -21.89
N GLN A 867 -37.22 -15.05 -20.94
CA GLN A 867 -38.63 -15.08 -20.56
C GLN A 867 -39.47 -14.63 -21.76
N VAL A 868 -40.23 -15.56 -22.34
CA VAL A 868 -41.02 -15.32 -23.56
C VAL A 868 -42.51 -15.25 -23.28
N GLN A 869 -43.17 -14.28 -23.92
CA GLN A 869 -44.62 -14.31 -24.10
C GLN A 869 -44.95 -14.94 -25.44
N VAL A 870 -45.72 -16.03 -25.41
CA VAL A 870 -46.13 -16.73 -26.62
C VAL A 870 -47.29 -15.98 -27.26
N ILE A 871 -47.15 -15.65 -28.55
CA ILE A 871 -48.23 -15.08 -29.37
C ILE A 871 -48.76 -16.20 -30.26
N ASP A 872 -50.05 -16.49 -30.14
CA ASP A 872 -50.79 -17.45 -30.94
C ASP A 872 -52.10 -16.83 -31.49
N SER A 873 -52.90 -17.61 -32.22
CA SER A 873 -54.15 -17.13 -32.82
C SER A 873 -55.21 -16.68 -31.80
N THR A 874 -55.02 -16.92 -30.51
CA THR A 874 -55.99 -16.61 -29.44
C THR A 874 -55.69 -15.30 -28.70
N ASN A 875 -54.50 -14.71 -28.88
CA ASN A 875 -54.05 -13.55 -28.11
C ASN A 875 -53.39 -12.45 -28.97
N LEU A 876 -53.84 -12.28 -30.21
CA LEU A 876 -53.30 -11.29 -31.17
C LEU A 876 -53.45 -9.81 -30.76
N GLY A 877 -54.31 -9.52 -29.78
CA GLY A 877 -54.46 -8.18 -29.20
C GLY A 877 -53.54 -7.91 -27.99
N THR A 878 -52.51 -8.75 -27.81
CA THR A 878 -51.50 -8.52 -26.77
C THR A 878 -50.68 -7.29 -27.11
N ASP A 879 -50.67 -6.31 -26.21
CA ASP A 879 -49.79 -5.14 -26.30
C ASP A 879 -48.32 -5.57 -26.34
N MET A 880 -47.57 -4.97 -27.26
CA MET A 880 -46.11 -5.11 -27.31
C MET A 880 -45.50 -4.20 -26.27
N VAL A 881 -44.81 -4.78 -25.30
CA VAL A 881 -44.13 -4.07 -24.22
C VAL A 881 -42.65 -4.04 -24.52
N LYS A 882 -42.06 -2.84 -24.58
CA LYS A 882 -40.63 -2.65 -24.81
C LYS A 882 -39.84 -3.40 -23.74
N GLY A 883 -38.81 -4.12 -24.16
CA GLY A 883 -38.02 -4.95 -23.26
C GLY A 883 -38.46 -6.42 -23.22
N GLN A 884 -39.68 -6.74 -23.67
CA GLN A 884 -40.20 -8.10 -23.62
C GLN A 884 -39.85 -8.90 -24.88
N VAL A 885 -39.61 -10.20 -24.69
CA VAL A 885 -39.35 -11.14 -25.80
C VAL A 885 -40.63 -11.94 -26.10
N TYR A 886 -40.96 -12.05 -27.38
CA TYR A 886 -42.12 -12.77 -27.86
C TYR A 886 -41.70 -13.95 -28.72
N PHE A 887 -42.45 -15.06 -28.63
CA PHE A 887 -42.34 -16.18 -29.55
C PHE A 887 -43.65 -16.31 -30.33
N VAL A 888 -43.59 -16.11 -31.64
CA VAL A 888 -44.78 -16.18 -32.51
C VAL A 888 -44.96 -17.61 -32.98
N LYS A 889 -46.09 -18.23 -32.66
CA LYS A 889 -46.36 -19.64 -32.93
C LYS A 889 -47.53 -19.80 -33.88
N ASN A 890 -47.45 -20.77 -34.79
CA ASN A 890 -48.55 -21.19 -35.67
C ASN A 890 -49.10 -20.05 -36.57
N LYS A 891 -48.22 -19.19 -37.09
CA LYS A 891 -48.58 -18.04 -37.96
C LYS A 891 -49.56 -17.08 -37.31
N ALA A 892 -49.46 -16.90 -35.99
CA ALA A 892 -50.25 -15.95 -35.24
C ALA A 892 -50.04 -14.54 -35.80
N GLY A 893 -51.10 -14.00 -36.39
CA GLY A 893 -50.98 -12.72 -37.05
C GLY A 893 -50.28 -12.88 -38.39
N THR A 894 -48.95 -12.96 -38.48
CA THR A 894 -48.20 -12.96 -39.75
C THR A 894 -47.21 -14.11 -39.93
N THR A 895 -46.95 -14.51 -41.19
CA THR A 895 -45.91 -15.50 -41.52
C THR A 895 -44.49 -14.97 -41.42
N VAL A 896 -44.27 -13.65 -41.45
CA VAL A 896 -42.90 -13.09 -41.42
C VAL A 896 -42.21 -13.22 -40.06
N MET A 897 -42.98 -13.51 -39.01
CA MET A 897 -42.52 -13.67 -37.63
C MET A 897 -42.61 -15.10 -37.10
N ASP A 898 -43.29 -15.99 -37.82
CA ASP A 898 -43.65 -17.33 -37.35
C ASP A 898 -42.42 -18.19 -37.00
N GLY A 899 -42.48 -18.86 -35.85
CA GLY A 899 -41.43 -19.74 -35.33
C GLY A 899 -40.15 -19.02 -34.90
N GLN A 900 -40.18 -17.70 -34.73
CA GLN A 900 -39.01 -16.88 -34.37
C GLN A 900 -39.21 -16.17 -33.02
N TYR A 901 -38.09 -15.88 -32.37
CA TYR A 901 -38.04 -15.07 -31.16
C TYR A 901 -37.83 -13.61 -31.56
N TRP A 902 -38.54 -12.72 -30.88
CA TRP A 902 -38.60 -11.31 -31.22
C TRP A 902 -38.48 -10.45 -29.97
N TYR A 903 -37.45 -9.62 -29.92
CA TYR A 903 -37.31 -8.60 -28.89
C TYR A 903 -38.13 -7.36 -29.26
N CYS A 904 -38.98 -6.90 -28.35
CA CYS A 904 -39.72 -5.66 -28.53
C CYS A 904 -38.88 -4.43 -28.19
N ALA A 905 -38.58 -3.63 -29.22
CA ALA A 905 -37.77 -2.42 -29.12
C ALA A 905 -38.60 -1.16 -28.87
N THR A 906 -39.90 -1.18 -29.19
CA THR A 906 -40.80 -0.04 -29.09
C THR A 906 -42.17 -0.49 -28.59
N ASP A 907 -42.69 0.15 -27.52
CA ASP A 907 -44.04 -0.10 -27.03
C ASP A 907 -45.08 0.11 -28.13
N SER A 908 -46.07 -0.78 -28.20
CA SER A 908 -47.09 -0.71 -29.23
C SER A 908 -48.38 -1.40 -28.79
N THR A 909 -49.51 -0.74 -29.05
CA THR A 909 -50.84 -1.35 -28.96
C THR A 909 -51.32 -1.88 -30.31
N VAL A 910 -50.42 -1.97 -31.31
CA VAL A 910 -50.75 -2.47 -32.64
C VAL A 910 -50.87 -4.00 -32.57
N ASP A 911 -52.06 -4.50 -32.93
CA ASP A 911 -52.34 -5.93 -33.00
C ASP A 911 -51.35 -6.69 -33.92
N TRP A 912 -51.14 -7.97 -33.60
CA TRP A 912 -50.18 -8.83 -34.30
C TRP A 912 -50.58 -9.22 -35.75
N ASN A 913 -51.65 -8.65 -36.32
CA ASN A 913 -52.29 -9.01 -37.61
C ASN A 913 -51.38 -9.22 -38.85
N ASN A 914 -51.79 -10.14 -39.73
CA ASN A 914 -51.02 -10.63 -40.92
C ASN A 914 -50.52 -9.54 -41.86
N ASP A 915 -51.32 -8.50 -42.06
CA ASP A 915 -51.14 -7.55 -43.16
C ASP A 915 -50.50 -6.22 -42.73
N VAL A 916 -50.22 -6.06 -41.44
CA VAL A 916 -49.69 -4.82 -40.84
C VAL A 916 -48.17 -4.85 -40.72
N TRP A 917 -47.54 -6.02 -40.65
CA TRP A 917 -46.12 -6.14 -40.33
C TRP A 917 -45.24 -6.39 -41.56
N LEU A 918 -44.14 -5.64 -41.65
CA LEU A 918 -43.16 -5.70 -42.74
C LEU A 918 -41.77 -5.98 -42.18
N LYS A 919 -41.09 -6.99 -42.73
CA LYS A 919 -39.69 -7.32 -42.40
C LYS A 919 -38.73 -6.46 -43.23
N LYS A 920 -37.89 -5.69 -42.57
CA LYS A 920 -36.87 -4.84 -43.18
C LYS A 920 -35.66 -5.66 -43.65
N PRO A 921 -34.81 -5.11 -44.54
CA PRO A 921 -33.58 -5.79 -44.98
C PRO A 921 -32.60 -6.16 -43.85
N ASN A 922 -32.60 -5.40 -42.75
CA ASN A 922 -31.81 -5.69 -41.54
C ASN A 922 -32.46 -6.75 -40.62
N GLY A 923 -33.60 -7.31 -41.01
CA GLY A 923 -34.31 -8.36 -40.28
C GLY A 923 -35.33 -7.87 -39.25
N SER A 924 -35.35 -6.58 -38.89
CA SER A 924 -36.33 -6.02 -37.96
C SER A 924 -37.73 -5.95 -38.56
N ILE A 925 -38.75 -5.83 -37.72
CA ILE A 925 -40.15 -5.73 -38.10
C ILE A 925 -40.66 -4.31 -37.83
N SER A 926 -41.36 -3.76 -38.81
CA SER A 926 -42.06 -2.47 -38.73
C SER A 926 -43.52 -2.58 -39.10
N ALA A 927 -44.36 -1.68 -38.59
CA ALA A 927 -45.75 -1.57 -39.00
C ALA A 927 -45.88 -0.77 -40.31
N LYS A 928 -46.71 -1.24 -41.24
CA LYS A 928 -46.98 -0.65 -42.56
C LYS A 928 -47.47 0.79 -42.42
N GLY A 929 -46.77 1.74 -43.06
CA GLY A 929 -47.08 3.17 -42.97
C GLY A 929 -46.42 3.88 -41.78
N LEU A 930 -45.75 3.12 -40.90
CA LEU A 930 -44.87 3.60 -39.83
C LEU A 930 -43.45 3.03 -39.99
N ASP A 931 -43.00 2.87 -41.23
CA ASP A 931 -41.79 2.12 -41.62
C ASP A 931 -40.47 2.68 -41.02
N ARG A 932 -40.51 3.87 -40.39
CA ARG A 932 -39.37 4.45 -39.67
C ARG A 932 -39.13 3.81 -38.30
N ASN A 933 -40.15 3.25 -37.66
CA ASN A 933 -40.01 2.62 -36.35
C ASN A 933 -39.58 1.16 -36.50
N GLU A 934 -38.79 0.66 -35.57
CA GLU A 934 -38.47 -0.77 -35.43
C GLU A 934 -39.19 -1.26 -34.17
N TYR A 935 -40.21 -2.10 -34.37
CA TYR A 935 -41.03 -2.61 -33.28
C TYR A 935 -40.43 -3.89 -32.71
N LEU A 936 -40.07 -4.83 -33.59
CA LEU A 936 -39.49 -6.11 -33.18
C LEU A 936 -38.14 -6.33 -33.86
N ILE A 937 -37.16 -6.81 -33.09
CA ILE A 937 -35.82 -7.14 -33.55
C ILE A 937 -35.63 -8.66 -33.43
N PRO A 938 -35.03 -9.36 -34.41
CA PRO A 938 -34.76 -10.78 -34.30
C PRO A 938 -34.00 -11.12 -33.02
N TYR A 939 -34.41 -12.18 -32.34
CA TYR A 939 -33.81 -12.64 -31.10
C TYR A 939 -33.51 -14.15 -31.16
N GLU A 940 -32.73 -14.65 -30.22
CA GLU A 940 -32.30 -16.06 -30.15
C GLU A 940 -33.02 -16.82 -29.03
N GLU A 941 -33.16 -18.15 -29.18
CA GLU A 941 -33.71 -19.02 -28.13
C GLU A 941 -32.84 -19.01 -26.86
N THR A 942 -31.53 -18.79 -27.00
CA THR A 942 -30.58 -18.64 -25.90
C THR A 942 -29.70 -17.44 -26.18
N SER A 943 -29.47 -16.59 -25.19
CA SER A 943 -28.64 -15.40 -25.37
C SER A 943 -27.95 -14.99 -24.07
N TRP A 944 -27.08 -13.98 -24.13
CA TRP A 944 -26.44 -13.37 -22.95
C TRP A 944 -27.26 -12.25 -22.30
N GLY A 945 -28.49 -11.98 -22.77
CA GLY A 945 -29.38 -10.99 -22.18
C GLY A 945 -28.92 -9.54 -22.39
N ASP A 946 -28.02 -9.30 -23.36
CA ASP A 946 -27.36 -8.02 -23.58
C ASP A 946 -28.28 -6.95 -24.19
N ASP A 947 -28.41 -5.82 -23.50
CA ASP A 947 -29.20 -4.65 -23.92
C ASP A 947 -28.39 -3.58 -24.65
N GLN A 948 -27.14 -3.89 -25.03
CA GLN A 948 -26.17 -3.00 -25.68
C GLN A 948 -25.86 -1.70 -24.90
N ALA A 949 -26.21 -1.65 -23.62
CA ALA A 949 -26.07 -0.47 -22.77
C ALA A 949 -25.09 -0.70 -21.62
N ILE A 950 -24.37 0.34 -21.21
CA ILE A 950 -23.53 0.32 -20.02
C ILE A 950 -24.23 1.07 -18.89
N PRO A 951 -24.73 0.37 -17.85
CA PRO A 951 -25.39 1.03 -16.75
C PRO A 951 -24.41 1.86 -15.94
N LEU A 952 -24.87 3.03 -15.47
CA LEU A 952 -24.08 4.00 -14.72
C LEU A 952 -24.60 4.14 -13.28
N VAL A 953 -24.06 3.31 -12.38
CA VAL A 953 -24.42 3.28 -10.95
C VAL A 953 -23.31 3.82 -10.05
N ASN A 954 -23.61 4.06 -8.77
CA ASN A 954 -22.57 4.27 -7.76
C ASN A 954 -22.46 2.98 -6.94
N GLY A 955 -21.28 2.36 -6.89
CA GLY A 955 -21.08 1.10 -6.22
C GLY A 955 -21.68 -0.06 -7.00
N GLU A 956 -22.55 -0.83 -6.37
CA GLU A 956 -23.17 -2.03 -6.93
C GLU A 956 -24.70 -1.89 -6.84
N ASP A 957 -25.41 -2.42 -7.84
CA ASP A 957 -26.88 -2.50 -7.87
C ASP A 957 -27.30 -3.72 -8.71
N VAL A 958 -28.58 -3.89 -8.98
CA VAL A 958 -29.10 -4.92 -9.88
C VAL A 958 -29.99 -4.32 -10.98
N LYS A 959 -30.08 -5.02 -12.11
CA LYS A 959 -31.07 -4.74 -13.16
C LYS A 959 -31.67 -6.04 -13.70
N THR A 960 -32.76 -5.92 -14.45
CA THR A 960 -33.30 -7.04 -15.24
C THR A 960 -32.66 -7.02 -16.63
N ASP A 961 -32.07 -8.13 -17.06
CA ASP A 961 -31.50 -8.30 -18.40
C ASP A 961 -32.57 -8.60 -19.46
N LEU A 962 -32.21 -8.67 -20.74
CA LEU A 962 -33.17 -8.98 -21.81
C LEU A 962 -33.73 -10.41 -21.76
N ASN A 963 -33.12 -11.30 -20.97
CA ASN A 963 -33.63 -12.63 -20.74
C ASN A 963 -34.61 -12.69 -19.55
N GLY A 964 -34.80 -11.60 -18.81
CA GLY A 964 -35.63 -11.55 -17.61
C GLY A 964 -34.90 -11.97 -16.33
N ASN A 965 -33.58 -12.12 -16.36
CA ASN A 965 -32.77 -12.41 -15.19
C ASN A 965 -32.48 -11.13 -14.39
N THR A 966 -32.46 -11.24 -13.06
CA THR A 966 -31.81 -10.24 -12.21
C THR A 966 -30.29 -10.40 -12.29
N VAL A 967 -29.59 -9.38 -12.79
CA VAL A 967 -28.14 -9.37 -12.98
C VAL A 967 -27.50 -8.20 -12.23
N LYS A 968 -26.27 -8.38 -11.75
CA LYS A 968 -25.51 -7.33 -11.09
C LYS A 968 -25.13 -6.21 -12.07
N VAL A 969 -25.17 -4.96 -11.62
CA VAL A 969 -24.54 -3.81 -12.26
C VAL A 969 -23.54 -3.17 -11.32
N PHE A 970 -22.48 -2.58 -11.86
CA PHE A 970 -21.37 -2.13 -11.04
C PHE A 970 -20.69 -0.87 -11.59
N CYS A 971 -20.18 -0.07 -10.66
CA CYS A 971 -19.15 0.93 -10.86
C CYS A 971 -18.04 0.64 -9.85
N HIS A 972 -16.93 0.09 -10.34
CA HIS A 972 -15.75 -0.22 -9.55
C HIS A 972 -14.56 0.64 -9.98
N HIS A 973 -13.55 0.75 -9.14
CA HIS A 973 -12.23 1.21 -9.55
C HIS A 973 -11.15 0.23 -9.11
N SER A 974 -9.96 0.31 -9.70
CA SER A 974 -8.82 -0.46 -9.22
C SER A 974 -8.57 -0.18 -7.75
N GLN A 975 -8.35 -1.23 -6.94
CA GLN A 975 -8.17 -1.08 -5.49
C GLN A 975 -6.95 -0.19 -5.17
N PHE A 976 -5.91 -0.32 -5.99
CA PHE A 976 -4.69 0.46 -5.92
C PHE A 976 -4.60 1.50 -7.04
N PRO A 977 -3.96 2.66 -6.79
CA PRO A 977 -3.67 3.63 -7.84
C PRO A 977 -2.70 3.05 -8.86
N ILE A 978 -2.77 3.54 -10.10
CA ILE A 978 -1.92 3.10 -11.22
C ILE A 978 -0.89 4.16 -11.65
N GLY A 979 -0.91 5.34 -11.04
CA GLY A 979 0.08 6.39 -11.28
C GLY A 979 -0.25 7.70 -10.56
N ILE A 980 0.67 8.67 -10.64
CA ILE A 980 0.46 10.03 -10.11
C ILE A 980 -0.23 10.88 -11.17
N ALA A 981 -1.33 11.53 -10.79
CA ALA A 981 -2.03 12.47 -11.66
C ALA A 981 -1.20 13.73 -11.84
N HIS A 982 -1.15 14.24 -13.07
CA HIS A 982 -0.48 15.49 -13.39
C HIS A 982 -1.40 16.35 -14.24
N ASN A 983 -1.38 17.65 -13.95
CA ASN A 983 -1.96 18.64 -14.83
C ASN A 983 -0.95 18.91 -15.94
N ASN A 984 -1.43 18.96 -17.19
CA ASN A 984 -0.62 19.45 -18.31
C ASN A 984 -0.37 20.94 -18.17
#